data_AF-A0A317XTG6-F1
#
_entry.id   AF-A0A317XTG6-F1
#
_cell.length_a   1.000
_cell.length_b   1.000
_cell.length_c   1.000
_cell.angle_alpha   90.00
_cell.angle_beta   90.00
_cell.angle_gamma   90.00
#
_symmetry.space_group_name_H-M   'P 1'
#
loop_
_entity.id
_entity.type
_entity.pdbx_description
1 polymer ?
#
loop_
_entity_poly.entity_id
_entity_poly.type
_entity_poly.pdbx_seq_one_letter_code
_entity_poly.pdbx_strand_id
1 'polypeptide(L)'
;MSVTSPGVSSLLGAFLEPNLLILISYLALNAYLTRRVLQIATNRYPGLMLSLFNHAGEESHLAAEANNRDDDRDRLNSQHKHDTPIADRLIRISAWAFSASSRRAKQLLALMALASLASTWYYMFAFLHHSYVSYLERCRLTSFPLPPLPPSFDLGQPETLVPAIHLRLLRISQWLASLSLFKEAWMEVVKDSTSWWWSSEICIITVATWALFLRHESKRLNIPNVWTCMAVGQLVAISFAFNLFSLAVIYRLDALDLTSARADKVISPPPHVIESMEMSRQDVASTSPSGDSTSEEQDTPMSSTLVISTSVKRVPMPQKSSSALESFGSLLAKIVSAEVGMPLFALAGLYSVLRHPDTFSKVMVMHVFPMLIVVYPMDPGRPRLGSSFSGHARQRSRADYDAFMQRIARHYSRKIKHMPSAFGPREQFLAFGVVSALLRFWLTLQCLGTLTATDTKAGLALLDRLLHLPRALVFETFFRHPAQSSISSDHVCVALSIALFMLIEAGLWMWKLASASPSAVRSLDRHGVGVDAGPSSSIRLDLHDRRALETQARSVVLLLLLLPLIGGSATLSFYLALRCTWIGHIHSAQQQRETVISAEIEAVQVHNEQGEPLLEVRETKVVQRGAPRGAQNLGHESASPSLEPESPWRSSADTAPLQQPSSSSGPSQQSPSSSGRLTRTTAARQRHSGSANEH
;
A
#
# COMPACT_ATOMS: atom_id res chain seq x y z
N MET A 1 34.46 -35.87 -20.30
CA MET A 1 34.27 -34.53 -19.67
C MET A 1 33.92 -34.76 -18.21
N SER A 2 34.88 -34.58 -17.30
CA SER A 2 34.66 -34.77 -15.86
C SER A 2 33.95 -33.55 -15.29
N VAL A 3 32.75 -33.76 -14.75
CA VAL A 3 32.01 -32.76 -13.97
C VAL A 3 32.67 -32.66 -12.60
N THR A 4 33.78 -31.94 -12.51
CA THR A 4 34.36 -31.55 -11.22
C THR A 4 33.56 -30.35 -10.72
N SER A 5 32.78 -30.55 -9.67
CA SER A 5 32.07 -29.49 -8.95
C SER A 5 33.04 -28.36 -8.58
N PRO A 6 32.77 -27.10 -8.95
CA PRO A 6 33.59 -25.99 -8.49
C PRO A 6 33.49 -25.92 -6.96
N GLY A 7 34.61 -26.16 -6.27
CA GLY A 7 34.69 -26.09 -4.82
C GLY A 7 34.41 -24.68 -4.31
N VAL A 8 33.96 -24.57 -3.06
CA VAL A 8 33.67 -23.30 -2.36
C VAL A 8 34.84 -22.31 -2.43
N SER A 9 36.07 -22.80 -2.58
CA SER A 9 37.30 -22.01 -2.79
C SER A 9 37.35 -21.28 -4.15
N SER A 10 36.84 -21.88 -5.23
CA SER A 10 36.66 -21.21 -6.53
C SER A 10 35.62 -20.10 -6.46
N LEU A 11 34.59 -20.29 -5.63
CA LEU A 11 33.52 -19.33 -5.38
C LEU A 11 34.05 -18.15 -4.54
N LEU A 12 34.84 -18.41 -3.49
CA LEU A 12 35.52 -17.36 -2.72
C LEU A 12 36.55 -16.56 -3.56
N GLY A 13 37.28 -17.23 -4.45
CA GLY A 13 38.22 -16.58 -5.36
C GLY A 13 37.53 -15.66 -6.38
N ALA A 14 36.31 -15.99 -6.82
CA ALA A 14 35.47 -15.12 -7.63
C ALA A 14 34.85 -13.96 -6.84
N PHE A 15 34.62 -14.14 -5.52
CA PHE A 15 34.13 -13.08 -4.63
C PHE A 15 35.19 -12.01 -4.30
N LEU A 16 36.49 -12.32 -4.42
CA LEU A 16 37.61 -11.39 -4.16
C LEU A 16 38.05 -10.60 -5.41
N GLU A 17 37.30 -10.69 -6.51
CA GLU A 17 37.56 -9.92 -7.72
C GLU A 17 37.19 -8.43 -7.58
N PRO A 18 37.75 -7.53 -8.41
CA PRO A 18 37.35 -6.12 -8.60
C PRO A 18 35.85 -5.82 -8.67
N ASN A 19 35.08 -6.82 -9.11
CA ASN A 19 33.62 -6.84 -9.04
C ASN A 19 33.16 -6.50 -7.62
N LEU A 20 33.85 -7.01 -6.60
CA LEU A 20 33.67 -6.68 -5.20
C LEU A 20 33.81 -5.20 -4.90
N LEU A 21 34.69 -4.41 -5.54
CA LEU A 21 34.82 -2.98 -5.22
C LEU A 21 33.64 -2.16 -5.75
N ILE A 22 33.24 -2.39 -7.01
CA ILE A 22 32.07 -1.73 -7.61
C ILE A 22 30.79 -2.22 -6.91
N LEU A 23 30.73 -3.51 -6.60
CA LEU A 23 29.68 -4.13 -5.80
C LEU A 23 29.64 -3.57 -4.38
N ILE A 24 30.77 -3.40 -3.70
CA ILE A 24 30.88 -2.80 -2.37
C ILE A 24 30.45 -1.35 -2.46
N SER A 25 30.84 -0.61 -3.50
CA SER A 25 30.43 0.79 -3.69
C SER A 25 28.92 0.88 -3.92
N TYR A 26 28.35 -0.03 -4.72
CA TYR A 26 26.93 -0.13 -4.97
C TYR A 26 26.16 -0.57 -3.71
N LEU A 27 26.65 -1.59 -3.01
CA LEU A 27 26.11 -2.09 -1.75
C LEU A 27 26.22 -1.04 -0.65
N ALA A 28 27.29 -0.25 -0.61
CA ALA A 28 27.48 0.86 0.31
C ALA A 28 26.53 2.02 -0.02
N LEU A 29 26.33 2.34 -1.29
CA LEU A 29 25.32 3.30 -1.73
C LEU A 29 23.91 2.84 -1.35
N ASN A 30 23.59 1.57 -1.59
CA ASN A 30 22.30 0.98 -1.20
C ASN A 30 22.14 0.94 0.31
N ALA A 31 23.16 0.52 1.05
CA ALA A 31 23.15 0.54 2.52
C ALA A 31 23.01 1.97 3.06
N TYR A 32 23.62 2.96 2.41
CA TYR A 32 23.44 4.38 2.73
C TYR A 32 22.00 4.82 2.47
N LEU A 33 21.41 4.48 1.32
CA LEU A 33 20.02 4.80 1.00
C LEU A 33 19.05 4.10 1.96
N THR A 34 19.24 2.80 2.22
CA THR A 34 18.46 2.02 3.20
C THR A 34 18.58 2.63 4.59
N ARG A 35 19.80 2.97 5.03
CA ARG A 35 20.03 3.65 6.31
C ARG A 35 19.30 4.99 6.33
N ARG A 36 19.31 5.76 5.24
CA ARG A 36 18.59 7.03 5.14
C ARG A 36 17.07 6.83 5.22
N VAL A 37 16.51 5.85 4.51
CA VAL A 37 15.08 5.50 4.58
C VAL A 37 14.70 5.08 6.00
N LEU A 38 15.51 4.24 6.63
CA LEU A 38 15.29 3.79 8.01
C LEU A 38 15.41 4.96 8.99
N GLN A 39 16.45 5.81 8.85
CA GLN A 39 16.61 7.03 9.64
C GLN A 39 15.45 8.00 9.45
N ILE A 40 14.92 8.17 8.25
CA ILE A 40 13.74 9.00 8.01
C ILE A 40 12.51 8.42 8.73
N ALA A 41 12.39 7.10 8.77
CA ALA A 41 11.35 6.42 9.52
C ALA A 41 11.53 6.58 11.04
N THR A 42 12.77 6.50 11.55
CA THR A 42 13.07 6.40 13.00
C THR A 42 13.50 7.71 13.68
N ASN A 43 14.20 8.62 13.01
CA ASN A 43 14.88 9.78 13.61
C ASN A 43 13.94 10.83 14.21
N ARG A 44 12.62 10.75 13.97
CA ARG A 44 11.66 11.59 14.72
C ARG A 44 11.33 11.06 16.12
N TYR A 45 11.86 9.89 16.49
CA TYR A 45 11.64 9.27 17.79
C TYR A 45 12.95 8.71 18.37
N PRO A 46 13.94 9.57 18.69
CA PRO A 46 15.21 9.14 19.28
C PRO A 46 15.03 8.31 20.57
N GLY A 47 13.90 8.45 21.28
CA GLY A 47 13.56 7.62 22.44
C GLY A 47 13.15 6.17 22.13
N LEU A 48 12.83 5.81 20.88
CA LEU A 48 12.27 4.49 20.55
C LEU A 48 13.35 3.42 20.24
N MET A 49 14.54 3.84 19.79
CA MET A 49 15.66 2.94 19.51
C MET A 49 16.37 2.46 20.79
N LEU A 50 16.42 3.30 21.82
CA LEU A 50 17.13 2.98 23.06
C LEU A 50 16.32 2.04 23.99
N SER A 51 14.98 2.04 23.91
CA SER A 51 14.15 1.11 24.72
C SER A 51 14.05 -0.29 24.12
N LEU A 52 14.21 -0.43 22.80
CA LEU A 52 14.10 -1.71 22.08
C LEU A 52 15.20 -2.71 22.45
N PHE A 53 16.39 -2.22 22.82
CA PHE A 53 17.49 -3.07 23.29
C PHE A 53 17.48 -3.29 24.81
N ASN A 54 16.95 -2.34 25.59
CA ASN A 54 16.96 -2.44 27.06
C ASN A 54 15.78 -3.23 27.64
N HIS A 55 14.64 -3.36 26.94
CA HIS A 55 13.48 -4.13 27.45
C HIS A 55 13.42 -5.60 27.01
N ALA A 56 14.40 -6.09 26.24
CA ALA A 56 14.44 -7.48 25.81
C ALA A 56 14.63 -8.49 26.97
N GLY A 57 15.09 -8.03 28.16
CA GLY A 57 15.34 -8.88 29.33
C GLY A 57 14.19 -8.98 30.34
N GLU A 58 13.22 -8.06 30.34
CA GLU A 58 12.21 -7.96 31.42
C GLU A 58 10.82 -8.48 31.01
N GLU A 59 10.46 -8.43 29.73
CA GLU A 59 9.15 -8.89 29.23
C GLU A 59 8.99 -10.41 29.13
N SER A 60 10.08 -11.19 29.18
CA SER A 60 10.02 -12.66 29.03
C SER A 60 9.32 -13.35 30.20
N HIS A 61 9.30 -12.74 31.40
CA HIS A 61 8.60 -13.29 32.56
C HIS A 61 7.07 -13.10 32.51
N LEU A 62 6.59 -11.97 31.99
CA LEU A 62 5.14 -11.70 31.87
C LEU A 62 4.48 -12.46 30.71
N ALA A 63 5.22 -12.74 29.64
CA ALA A 63 4.70 -13.52 28.52
C ALA A 63 4.50 -15.01 28.87
N ALA A 64 5.28 -15.56 29.81
CA ALA A 64 5.15 -16.95 30.26
C ALA A 64 3.90 -17.18 31.13
N GLU A 65 3.50 -16.21 31.95
CA GLU A 65 2.26 -16.27 32.73
C GLU A 65 0.98 -16.17 31.88
N ALA A 66 1.05 -15.47 30.74
CA ALA A 66 -0.08 -15.33 29.83
C ALA A 66 -0.47 -16.64 29.12
N ASN A 67 0.48 -17.55 28.90
CA ASN A 67 0.22 -18.83 28.20
C ASN A 67 -0.49 -19.87 29.07
N ASN A 68 -0.38 -19.82 30.40
CA ASN A 68 -1.02 -20.80 31.29
C ASN A 68 -2.52 -20.53 31.55
N ARG A 69 -3.06 -19.38 31.12
CA ARG A 69 -4.48 -19.02 31.28
C ARG A 69 -5.35 -19.31 30.06
N ASP A 70 -4.80 -19.84 28.97
CA ASP A 70 -5.57 -20.10 27.74
C ASP A 70 -6.51 -21.31 27.85
N ASP A 71 -6.21 -22.29 28.72
CA ASP A 71 -6.96 -23.56 28.80
C ASP A 71 -8.38 -23.40 29.41
N ASP A 72 -8.57 -22.49 30.38
CA ASP A 72 -9.91 -22.20 30.94
C ASP A 72 -10.77 -21.30 30.01
N ARG A 73 -10.14 -20.61 29.08
CA ARG A 73 -10.79 -19.65 28.16
C ARG A 73 -11.52 -20.37 27.02
N ASP A 74 -11.02 -21.53 26.61
CA ASP A 74 -11.63 -22.34 25.55
C ASP A 74 -12.95 -23.01 25.98
N ARG A 75 -13.14 -23.28 27.28
CA ARG A 75 -14.39 -23.88 27.80
C ARG A 75 -15.58 -22.91 27.84
N LEU A 76 -15.36 -21.62 28.09
CA LEU A 76 -16.42 -20.61 28.08
C LEU A 76 -16.77 -20.13 26.66
N ASN A 77 -15.85 -20.24 25.71
CA ASN A 77 -16.07 -19.85 24.32
C ASN A 77 -16.84 -20.88 23.48
N SER A 78 -16.91 -22.14 23.89
CA SER A 78 -17.59 -23.18 23.09
C SER A 78 -19.10 -22.99 22.95
N GLN A 79 -19.71 -22.07 23.72
CA GLN A 79 -21.15 -21.82 23.72
C GLN A 79 -21.56 -20.59 22.89
N HIS A 80 -20.62 -19.81 22.35
CA HIS A 80 -20.91 -18.73 21.40
C HIS A 80 -20.43 -19.13 20.02
N LYS A 81 -21.35 -19.66 19.21
CA LYS A 81 -21.12 -19.94 17.79
C LYS A 81 -20.79 -18.59 17.12
N HIS A 82 -19.53 -18.38 16.76
CA HIS A 82 -19.06 -17.15 16.13
C HIS A 82 -19.69 -17.00 14.74
N ASP A 83 -20.62 -16.06 14.57
CA ASP A 83 -21.26 -15.76 13.29
C ASP A 83 -20.32 -15.10 12.25
N THR A 84 -19.09 -14.74 12.65
CA THR A 84 -18.09 -14.03 11.82
C THR A 84 -16.69 -14.66 11.85
N PRO A 85 -16.55 -15.93 11.41
CA PRO A 85 -15.31 -16.68 11.59
C PRO A 85 -14.12 -16.12 10.79
N ILE A 86 -14.36 -15.45 9.67
CA ILE A 86 -13.29 -14.92 8.81
C ILE A 86 -12.80 -13.58 9.36
N ALA A 87 -13.71 -12.68 9.71
CA ALA A 87 -13.35 -11.41 10.35
C ALA A 87 -12.58 -11.64 11.65
N ASP A 88 -13.04 -12.57 12.49
CA ASP A 88 -12.39 -12.88 13.76
C ASP A 88 -10.95 -13.40 13.54
N ARG A 89 -10.73 -14.25 12.53
CA ARG A 89 -9.38 -14.74 12.19
C ARG A 89 -8.47 -13.62 11.71
N LEU A 90 -8.95 -12.73 10.85
CA LEU A 90 -8.14 -11.60 10.36
C LEU A 90 -7.81 -10.60 11.47
N ILE A 91 -8.78 -10.32 12.35
CA ILE A 91 -8.55 -9.50 13.55
C ILE A 91 -7.53 -10.19 14.46
N ARG A 92 -7.62 -11.50 14.69
CA ARG A 92 -6.62 -12.25 15.48
C ARG A 92 -5.23 -12.21 14.85
N ILE A 93 -5.11 -12.39 13.54
CA ILE A 93 -3.82 -12.29 12.82
C ILE A 93 -3.24 -10.89 13.00
N SER A 94 -4.06 -9.85 12.87
CA SER A 94 -3.59 -8.48 13.05
C SER A 94 -3.26 -8.16 14.50
N ALA A 95 -4.09 -8.57 15.46
CA ALA A 95 -3.80 -8.43 16.89
C ALA A 95 -2.51 -9.16 17.27
N TRP A 96 -2.27 -10.35 16.71
CA TRP A 96 -1.01 -11.06 16.84
C TRP A 96 0.16 -10.27 16.22
N ALA A 97 0.00 -9.75 15.00
CA ALA A 97 1.04 -8.98 14.33
C ALA A 97 1.37 -7.65 15.07
N PHE A 98 0.35 -7.01 15.64
CA PHE A 98 0.45 -5.77 16.41
C PHE A 98 0.74 -5.97 17.90
N SER A 99 0.77 -7.21 18.39
CA SER A 99 1.15 -7.51 19.78
C SER A 99 2.58 -7.02 20.10
N ALA A 100 2.81 -6.69 21.38
CA ALA A 100 4.09 -6.16 21.87
C ALA A 100 4.60 -4.96 21.05
N SER A 101 3.79 -3.90 20.96
CA SER A 101 4.13 -2.66 20.23
C SER A 101 4.50 -2.91 18.76
N SER A 102 3.68 -3.70 18.06
CA SER A 102 3.90 -4.08 16.66
C SER A 102 5.25 -4.72 16.32
N ARG A 103 5.95 -5.28 17.32
CA ARG A 103 7.29 -5.90 17.16
C ARG A 103 7.26 -7.04 16.13
N ARG A 104 6.22 -7.88 16.15
CA ARG A 104 6.10 -9.01 15.22
C ARG A 104 5.89 -8.57 13.77
N ALA A 105 4.99 -7.61 13.52
CA ALA A 105 4.80 -7.05 12.18
C ALA A 105 6.09 -6.40 11.65
N LYS A 106 6.80 -5.64 12.50
CA LYS A 106 8.11 -5.04 12.16
C LYS A 106 9.14 -6.11 11.80
N GLN A 107 9.24 -7.18 12.59
CA GLN A 107 10.15 -8.31 12.34
C GLN A 107 9.81 -9.03 11.03
N LEU A 108 8.54 -9.34 10.77
CA LEU A 108 8.12 -10.01 9.54
C LEU A 108 8.46 -9.19 8.30
N LEU A 109 8.17 -7.89 8.30
CA LEU A 109 8.51 -7.01 7.18
C LEU A 109 10.02 -6.84 7.02
N ALA A 110 10.78 -6.78 8.12
CA ALA A 110 12.24 -6.73 8.06
C ALA A 110 12.84 -8.03 7.50
N LEU A 111 12.34 -9.18 7.93
CA LEU A 111 12.72 -10.49 7.37
C LEU A 111 12.36 -10.58 5.90
N MET A 112 11.20 -10.08 5.48
CA MET A 112 10.82 -10.05 4.07
C MET A 112 11.68 -9.11 3.24
N ALA A 113 12.08 -7.96 3.78
CA ALA A 113 13.06 -7.08 3.15
C ALA A 113 14.41 -7.79 2.98
N LEU A 114 14.92 -8.46 4.02
CA LEU A 114 16.18 -9.20 3.96
C LEU A 114 16.13 -10.38 2.97
N ALA A 115 15.03 -11.15 2.97
CA ALA A 115 14.84 -12.27 2.06
C ALA A 115 14.74 -11.80 0.59
N SER A 116 14.00 -10.71 0.33
CA SER A 116 13.94 -10.05 -0.97
C SER A 116 15.33 -9.60 -1.43
N LEU A 117 16.06 -8.88 -0.57
CA LEU A 117 17.42 -8.42 -0.85
C LEU A 117 18.34 -9.59 -1.20
N ALA A 118 18.34 -10.64 -0.38
CA ALA A 118 19.16 -11.83 -0.59
C ALA A 118 18.82 -12.51 -1.93
N SER A 119 17.54 -12.66 -2.25
CA SER A 119 17.10 -13.29 -3.50
C SER A 119 17.52 -12.48 -4.73
N THR A 120 17.28 -11.18 -4.74
CA THR A 120 17.67 -10.31 -5.87
C THR A 120 19.18 -10.30 -6.06
N TRP A 121 19.94 -10.19 -4.98
CA TRP A 121 21.40 -10.20 -5.06
C TRP A 121 21.96 -11.54 -5.53
N TYR A 122 21.38 -12.66 -5.09
CA TYR A 122 21.75 -13.98 -5.58
C TYR A 122 21.66 -14.06 -7.11
N TYR A 123 20.53 -13.64 -7.69
CA TYR A 123 20.36 -13.65 -9.15
C TYR A 123 21.20 -12.58 -9.85
N MET A 124 21.45 -11.43 -9.22
CA MET A 124 22.36 -10.42 -9.73
C MET A 124 23.79 -10.98 -9.86
N PHE A 125 24.28 -11.72 -8.86
CA PHE A 125 25.58 -12.39 -8.94
C PHE A 125 25.61 -13.45 -10.03
N ALA A 126 24.56 -14.27 -10.13
CA ALA A 126 24.45 -15.26 -11.20
C ALA A 126 24.44 -14.59 -12.59
N PHE A 127 23.80 -13.44 -12.73
CA PHE A 127 23.80 -12.66 -13.97
C PHE A 127 25.17 -12.06 -14.28
N LEU A 128 25.85 -11.46 -13.30
CA LEU A 128 27.21 -10.93 -13.48
C LEU A 128 28.18 -12.03 -13.92
N HIS A 129 28.11 -13.20 -13.29
CA HIS A 129 28.88 -14.36 -13.70
C HIS A 129 28.55 -14.79 -15.14
N HIS A 130 27.27 -14.92 -15.48
CA HIS A 130 26.83 -15.28 -16.82
C HIS A 130 27.33 -14.28 -17.88
N SER A 131 27.17 -12.97 -17.63
CA SER A 131 27.60 -11.91 -18.54
C SER A 131 29.13 -11.86 -18.69
N TYR A 132 29.88 -12.15 -17.64
CA TYR A 132 31.35 -12.26 -17.71
C TYR A 132 31.80 -13.45 -18.56
N VAL A 133 31.20 -14.63 -18.39
CA VAL A 133 31.50 -15.80 -19.23
C VAL A 133 31.19 -15.52 -20.71
N SER A 134 30.03 -14.92 -20.98
CA SER A 134 29.64 -14.51 -22.34
C SER A 134 30.56 -13.43 -22.94
N TYR A 135 31.14 -12.55 -22.12
CA TYR A 135 32.17 -11.62 -22.55
C TYR A 135 33.46 -12.33 -22.95
N LEU A 136 33.95 -13.27 -22.14
CA LEU A 136 35.15 -14.04 -22.45
C LEU A 136 34.97 -14.85 -23.75
N GLU A 137 33.79 -15.45 -23.96
CA GLU A 137 33.46 -16.17 -25.19
C GLU A 137 33.46 -15.24 -26.41
N ARG A 138 32.84 -14.05 -26.29
CA ARG A 138 32.89 -13.01 -27.34
C ARG A 138 34.32 -12.62 -27.68
N CYS A 139 35.17 -12.36 -26.69
CA CYS A 139 36.56 -12.00 -26.94
C CYS A 139 37.34 -13.11 -27.66
N ARG A 140 37.07 -14.38 -27.32
CA ARG A 140 37.67 -15.53 -28.02
C ARG A 140 37.23 -15.58 -29.49
N LEU A 141 35.95 -15.35 -29.76
CA LEU A 141 35.39 -15.40 -31.11
C LEU A 141 35.84 -14.22 -31.99
N THR A 142 35.95 -13.02 -31.41
CA THR A 142 36.33 -11.80 -32.15
C THR A 142 37.83 -11.53 -32.16
N SER A 143 38.63 -12.39 -31.53
CA SER A 143 40.07 -12.16 -31.31
C SER A 143 40.36 -10.82 -30.61
N PHE A 144 39.42 -10.34 -29.79
CA PHE A 144 39.60 -9.10 -29.04
C PHE A 144 40.71 -9.31 -27.99
N PRO A 145 41.69 -8.40 -27.90
CA PRO A 145 42.83 -8.58 -27.02
C PRO A 145 42.39 -8.58 -25.56
N LEU A 146 42.48 -9.76 -24.92
CA LEU A 146 42.31 -9.92 -23.49
C LEU A 146 43.65 -9.68 -22.79
N PRO A 147 43.67 -9.01 -21.62
CA PRO A 147 44.82 -8.96 -20.74
C PRO A 147 45.31 -10.39 -20.45
N PRO A 148 46.60 -10.61 -20.18
CA PRO A 148 47.14 -11.94 -19.89
C PRO A 148 46.40 -12.59 -18.71
N LEU A 149 46.43 -13.92 -18.66
CA LEU A 149 45.78 -14.67 -17.58
C LEU A 149 46.41 -14.25 -16.24
N PRO A 150 45.63 -13.78 -15.26
CA PRO A 150 46.18 -13.39 -13.97
C PRO A 150 46.79 -14.63 -13.31
N PRO A 151 47.97 -14.51 -12.66
CA PRO A 151 48.55 -15.61 -11.90
C PRO A 151 47.59 -16.08 -10.79
N SER A 152 47.74 -17.33 -10.37
CA SER A 152 46.98 -17.89 -9.25
C SER A 152 47.14 -17.01 -8.01
N PHE A 153 46.06 -16.88 -7.23
CA PHE A 153 46.11 -16.12 -5.98
C PHE A 153 46.82 -16.97 -4.94
N ASP A 154 48.12 -16.75 -4.77
CA ASP A 154 48.95 -17.45 -3.78
C ASP A 154 49.39 -16.47 -2.69
N LEU A 155 48.90 -16.67 -1.47
CA LEU A 155 49.28 -15.86 -0.30
C LEU A 155 50.74 -16.11 0.12
N GLY A 156 51.34 -17.22 -0.30
CA GLY A 156 52.75 -17.53 -0.08
C GLY A 156 53.71 -16.76 -0.98
N GLN A 157 53.20 -16.10 -2.02
CA GLN A 157 53.98 -15.33 -3.01
C GLN A 157 53.43 -13.90 -3.13
N PRO A 158 53.64 -13.04 -2.11
CA PRO A 158 53.08 -11.68 -2.08
C PRO A 158 53.50 -10.82 -3.28
N GLU A 159 54.65 -11.11 -3.90
CA GLU A 159 55.12 -10.47 -5.13
C GLU A 159 54.20 -10.71 -6.33
N THR A 160 53.47 -11.82 -6.35
CA THR A 160 52.50 -12.13 -7.42
C THR A 160 51.13 -11.52 -7.14
N LEU A 161 50.81 -11.19 -5.89
CA LEU A 161 49.50 -10.71 -5.45
C LEU A 161 49.09 -9.41 -6.17
N VAL A 162 49.98 -8.43 -6.19
CA VAL A 162 49.70 -7.11 -6.80
C VAL A 162 49.47 -7.24 -8.31
N PRO A 163 50.35 -7.89 -9.10
CA PRO A 163 50.08 -8.18 -10.50
C PRO A 163 48.78 -8.98 -10.72
N ALA A 164 48.49 -9.96 -9.86
CA ALA A 164 47.29 -10.78 -9.99
C ALA A 164 46.00 -9.97 -9.77
N ILE A 165 45.99 -9.08 -8.78
CA ILE A 165 44.87 -8.16 -8.52
C ILE A 165 44.76 -7.15 -9.67
N HIS A 166 45.87 -6.56 -10.11
CA HIS A 166 45.89 -5.59 -11.21
C HIS A 166 45.35 -6.17 -12.52
N LEU A 167 45.79 -7.37 -12.92
CA LEU A 167 45.32 -8.01 -14.15
C LEU A 167 43.84 -8.40 -14.08
N ARG A 168 43.34 -8.82 -12.91
CA ARG A 168 41.90 -9.04 -12.69
C ARG A 168 41.12 -7.73 -12.77
N LEU A 169 41.60 -6.66 -12.12
CA LEU A 169 41.04 -5.29 -12.20
C LEU A 169 40.92 -4.83 -13.64
N LEU A 170 41.98 -5.01 -14.42
CA LEU A 170 42.01 -4.61 -15.81
C LEU A 170 40.99 -5.39 -16.64
N ARG A 171 40.94 -6.72 -16.53
CA ARG A 171 39.95 -7.56 -17.23
C ARG A 171 38.52 -7.19 -16.89
N ILE A 172 38.23 -6.93 -15.62
CA ILE A 172 36.89 -6.54 -15.18
C ILE A 172 36.55 -5.13 -15.65
N SER A 173 37.49 -4.19 -15.58
CA SER A 173 37.27 -2.84 -16.09
C SER A 173 36.95 -2.87 -17.58
N GLN A 174 37.63 -3.72 -18.35
CA GLN A 174 37.39 -3.89 -19.78
C GLN A 174 36.05 -4.59 -20.05
N TRP A 175 35.68 -5.59 -19.25
CA TRP A 175 34.37 -6.22 -19.28
C TRP A 175 33.26 -5.19 -19.03
N LEU A 176 33.30 -4.48 -17.91
CA LEU A 176 32.31 -3.48 -17.52
C LEU A 176 32.26 -2.28 -18.47
N ALA A 177 33.40 -1.87 -19.05
CA ALA A 177 33.44 -0.83 -20.06
C ALA A 177 32.84 -1.28 -21.39
N SER A 178 33.01 -2.55 -21.75
CA SER A 178 32.47 -3.11 -23.00
C SER A 178 30.97 -3.39 -22.94
N LEU A 179 30.41 -3.58 -21.74
CA LEU A 179 29.02 -4.01 -21.57
C LEU A 179 28.17 -2.96 -20.87
N SER A 180 27.04 -2.65 -21.49
CA SER A 180 25.94 -2.04 -20.76
C SER A 180 25.14 -3.16 -20.06
N LEU A 181 25.62 -3.60 -18.88
CA LEU A 181 25.01 -4.70 -18.12
C LEU A 181 23.50 -4.53 -17.94
N PHE A 182 23.09 -3.30 -17.62
CA PHE A 182 21.68 -2.96 -17.45
C PHE A 182 20.90 -3.08 -18.77
N LYS A 183 21.49 -2.67 -19.90
CA LYS A 183 20.88 -2.88 -21.22
C LYS A 183 20.78 -4.38 -21.55
N GLU A 184 21.83 -5.15 -21.36
CA GLU A 184 21.80 -6.60 -21.64
C GLU A 184 20.74 -7.32 -20.80
N ALA A 185 20.69 -7.03 -19.49
CA ALA A 185 19.69 -7.58 -18.60
C ALA A 185 18.27 -7.26 -19.08
N TRP A 186 17.98 -5.98 -19.34
CA TRP A 186 16.65 -5.58 -19.79
C TRP A 186 16.29 -6.10 -21.18
N MET A 187 17.24 -6.20 -22.11
CA MET A 187 16.97 -6.75 -23.43
C MET A 187 16.62 -8.23 -23.37
N GLU A 188 17.18 -9.00 -22.43
CA GLU A 188 16.75 -10.39 -22.22
C GLU A 188 15.35 -10.47 -21.59
N VAL A 189 15.05 -9.55 -20.67
CA VAL A 189 13.78 -9.48 -19.94
C VAL A 189 12.59 -9.09 -20.83
N VAL A 190 12.84 -8.30 -21.89
CA VAL A 190 11.83 -7.84 -22.86
C VAL A 190 11.88 -8.62 -24.18
N LYS A 191 12.62 -9.73 -24.21
CA LYS A 191 12.92 -10.46 -25.45
C LYS A 191 11.69 -11.10 -26.08
N ASP A 192 10.83 -11.68 -25.26
CA ASP A 192 9.62 -12.38 -25.70
C ASP A 192 8.45 -12.11 -24.75
N SER A 193 7.23 -12.40 -25.22
CA SER A 193 5.99 -12.16 -24.48
C SER A 193 5.95 -12.91 -23.15
N THR A 194 6.55 -14.11 -23.09
CA THR A 194 6.62 -14.93 -21.87
C THR A 194 7.55 -14.32 -20.83
N SER A 195 8.73 -13.82 -21.23
CA SER A 195 9.64 -13.10 -20.32
C SER A 195 9.01 -11.79 -19.86
N TRP A 196 8.36 -11.07 -20.79
CA TRP A 196 7.66 -9.83 -20.48
C TRP A 196 6.48 -10.02 -19.53
N TRP A 197 5.82 -11.18 -19.53
CA TRP A 197 4.69 -11.47 -18.64
C TRP A 197 5.04 -11.33 -17.15
N TRP A 198 6.27 -11.68 -16.75
CA TRP A 198 6.74 -11.50 -15.37
C TRP A 198 7.06 -10.04 -15.06
N SER A 199 7.78 -9.41 -15.98
CA SER A 199 8.41 -8.10 -15.82
C SER A 199 7.42 -6.95 -15.93
N SER A 200 6.46 -7.10 -16.84
CA SER A 200 5.35 -6.17 -17.02
C SER A 200 4.60 -5.92 -15.72
N GLU A 201 4.31 -6.94 -14.92
CA GLU A 201 3.57 -6.77 -13.67
C GLU A 201 4.32 -5.88 -12.67
N ILE A 202 5.64 -6.04 -12.54
CA ILE A 202 6.47 -5.15 -11.70
C ILE A 202 6.43 -3.72 -12.25
N CYS A 203 6.43 -3.56 -13.56
CA CYS A 203 6.35 -2.25 -14.19
C CYS A 203 4.97 -1.61 -14.00
N ILE A 204 3.88 -2.38 -14.10
CA ILE A 204 2.51 -1.91 -13.86
C ILE A 204 2.38 -1.46 -12.41
N ILE A 205 2.77 -2.28 -11.44
CA ILE A 205 2.64 -1.92 -10.02
C ILE A 205 3.46 -0.68 -9.66
N THR A 206 4.68 -0.55 -10.19
CA THR A 206 5.55 0.59 -9.88
C THR A 206 5.05 1.89 -10.49
N VAL A 207 4.58 1.87 -11.73
CA VAL A 207 4.06 3.05 -12.42
C VAL A 207 2.71 3.49 -11.85
N ALA A 208 1.84 2.55 -11.53
CA ALA A 208 0.47 2.87 -11.12
C ALA A 208 0.33 2.86 -9.59
N THR A 209 0.04 1.68 -9.04
CA THR A 209 -0.51 1.52 -7.70
C THR A 209 0.47 1.91 -6.63
N TRP A 210 1.72 1.45 -6.73
CA TRP A 210 2.71 1.65 -5.68
C TRP A 210 3.23 3.10 -5.65
N ALA A 211 3.48 3.74 -6.80
CA ALA A 211 3.86 5.15 -6.82
C ALA A 211 2.78 6.06 -6.21
N LEU A 212 1.51 5.80 -6.52
CA LEU A 212 0.38 6.52 -5.91
C LEU A 212 0.21 6.20 -4.42
N PHE A 213 0.39 4.94 -4.04
CA PHE A 213 0.37 4.52 -2.64
C PHE A 213 1.46 5.23 -1.83
N LEU A 214 2.71 5.21 -2.30
CA LEU A 214 3.84 5.94 -1.70
C LEU A 214 3.48 7.40 -1.50
N ARG A 215 2.93 8.04 -2.53
CA ARG A 215 2.53 9.45 -2.50
C ARG A 215 1.40 9.74 -1.51
N HIS A 216 0.33 8.95 -1.51
CA HIS A 216 -0.80 9.14 -0.60
C HIS A 216 -0.41 8.87 0.85
N GLU A 217 0.31 7.79 1.11
CA GLU A 217 0.74 7.42 2.46
C GLU A 217 1.80 8.34 3.01
N SER A 218 2.76 8.79 2.19
CA SER A 218 3.75 9.78 2.65
C SER A 218 3.10 11.09 3.05
N LYS A 219 2.09 11.58 2.31
CA LYS A 219 1.31 12.76 2.72
C LYS A 219 0.54 12.49 4.00
N ARG A 220 -0.16 11.36 4.09
CA ARG A 220 -0.98 11.00 5.27
C ARG A 220 -0.16 10.86 6.55
N LEU A 221 1.01 10.22 6.45
CA LEU A 221 1.87 9.90 7.59
C LEU A 221 3.05 10.87 7.75
N ASN A 222 3.10 11.92 6.93
CA ASN A 222 4.19 12.90 6.87
C ASN A 222 5.58 12.23 6.77
N ILE A 223 5.72 11.24 5.89
CA ILE A 223 7.00 10.57 5.61
C ILE A 223 7.78 11.43 4.61
N PRO A 224 8.90 12.06 4.99
CA PRO A 224 9.66 12.91 4.08
C PRO A 224 10.44 12.07 3.06
N ASN A 225 10.87 12.70 1.96
CA ASN A 225 11.75 12.10 0.95
C ASN A 225 11.29 10.73 0.41
N VAL A 226 9.98 10.52 0.24
CA VAL A 226 9.43 9.24 -0.24
C VAL A 226 9.98 8.79 -1.61
N TRP A 227 10.47 9.73 -2.42
CA TRP A 227 11.19 9.44 -3.67
C TRP A 227 12.38 8.51 -3.46
N THR A 228 13.01 8.51 -2.28
CA THR A 228 14.12 7.60 -1.95
C THR A 228 13.67 6.13 -1.97
N CYS A 229 12.45 5.82 -1.52
CA CYS A 229 11.91 4.46 -1.61
C CYS A 229 11.75 4.02 -3.07
N MET A 230 11.25 4.91 -3.93
CA MET A 230 11.15 4.59 -5.37
C MET A 230 12.53 4.41 -6.00
N ALA A 231 13.49 5.29 -5.70
CA ALA A 231 14.87 5.18 -6.18
C ALA A 231 15.55 3.88 -5.72
N VAL A 232 15.40 3.50 -4.43
CA VAL A 232 15.89 2.21 -3.91
C VAL A 232 15.22 1.05 -4.65
N GLY A 233 13.93 1.16 -4.96
CA GLY A 233 13.23 0.16 -5.77
C GLY A 233 13.84 -0.02 -7.15
N GLN A 234 14.17 1.08 -7.83
CA GLN A 234 14.75 1.05 -9.18
C GLN A 234 16.20 0.59 -9.21
N LEU A 235 16.96 0.82 -8.14
CA LEU A 235 18.35 0.40 -8.02
C LEU A 235 18.48 -1.04 -7.52
N VAL A 236 17.74 -1.41 -6.49
CA VAL A 236 17.92 -2.70 -5.81
C VAL A 236 16.86 -3.71 -6.27
N ALA A 237 15.67 -3.58 -5.72
CA ALA A 237 14.54 -4.47 -5.94
C ALA A 237 13.27 -3.76 -5.47
N ILE A 238 12.18 -3.93 -6.19
CA ILE A 238 10.89 -3.33 -5.82
C ILE A 238 10.36 -3.97 -4.55
N SER A 239 10.48 -5.28 -4.38
CA SER A 239 10.05 -5.96 -3.14
C SER A 239 10.81 -5.48 -1.91
N PHE A 240 12.12 -5.22 -2.04
CA PHE A 240 12.92 -4.71 -0.92
C PHE A 240 12.45 -3.32 -0.50
N ALA A 241 12.31 -2.42 -1.47
CA ALA A 241 11.82 -1.06 -1.23
C ALA A 241 10.38 -1.03 -0.70
N PHE A 242 9.51 -1.91 -1.22
CA PHE A 242 8.15 -2.06 -0.74
C PHE A 242 8.12 -2.46 0.75
N ASN A 243 8.89 -3.48 1.14
CA ASN A 243 8.96 -3.92 2.54
C ASN A 243 9.53 -2.85 3.47
N LEU A 244 10.57 -2.12 3.04
CA LEU A 244 11.11 -1.00 3.81
C LEU A 244 10.09 0.13 3.98
N PHE A 245 9.33 0.46 2.94
CA PHE A 245 8.29 1.46 3.02
C PHE A 245 7.14 1.01 3.94
N SER A 246 6.68 -0.24 3.82
CA SER A 246 5.68 -0.82 4.71
C SER A 246 6.15 -0.79 6.17
N LEU A 247 7.43 -1.08 6.42
CA LEU A 247 8.03 -0.97 7.74
C LEU A 247 7.98 0.48 8.26
N ALA A 248 8.31 1.47 7.41
CA ALA A 248 8.20 2.88 7.76
C ALA A 248 6.76 3.31 8.07
N VAL A 249 5.77 2.80 7.33
CA VAL A 249 4.34 3.00 7.61
C VAL A 249 3.98 2.47 8.99
N ILE A 250 4.38 1.23 9.34
CA ILE A 250 4.09 0.64 10.66
C ILE A 250 4.75 1.44 11.78
N TYR A 251 6.01 1.83 11.65
CA TYR A 251 6.68 2.67 12.65
C TYR A 251 5.97 4.01 12.87
N ARG A 252 5.43 4.61 11.80
CA ARG A 252 4.69 5.87 11.89
C ARG A 252 3.31 5.70 12.52
N LEU A 253 2.60 4.63 12.19
CA LEU A 253 1.30 4.31 12.81
C LEU A 253 1.45 4.06 14.32
N ASP A 254 2.44 3.24 14.71
CA ASP A 254 2.74 2.94 16.12
C ASP A 254 3.08 4.21 16.91
N ALA A 255 3.88 5.10 16.33
CA ALA A 255 4.21 6.35 16.99
C ALA A 255 3.01 7.31 17.12
N LEU A 256 2.10 7.35 16.13
CA LEU A 256 0.88 8.13 16.22
C LEU A 256 -0.06 7.58 17.31
N ASP A 257 -0.25 6.26 17.34
CA ASP A 257 -1.09 5.60 18.34
C ASP A 257 -0.52 5.78 19.78
N LEU A 258 0.81 5.79 19.94
CA LEU A 258 1.46 6.14 21.22
C LEU A 258 1.22 7.60 21.63
N THR A 259 1.25 8.53 20.67
CA THR A 259 0.98 9.94 20.97
C THR A 259 -0.47 10.21 21.34
N SER A 260 -1.44 9.53 20.71
CA SER A 260 -2.84 9.64 21.11
C SER A 260 -3.08 9.04 22.49
N ALA A 261 -2.54 7.84 22.77
CA ALA A 261 -2.65 7.21 24.08
C ALA A 261 -2.04 8.05 25.22
N ARG A 262 -0.93 8.77 24.95
CA ARG A 262 -0.32 9.69 25.92
C ARG A 262 -1.15 10.95 26.12
N ALA A 263 -1.78 11.48 25.08
CA ALA A 263 -2.66 12.64 25.20
C ALA A 263 -3.87 12.34 26.09
N ASP A 264 -4.47 11.17 25.95
CA ASP A 264 -5.62 10.75 26.77
C ASP A 264 -5.27 10.63 28.27
N LYS A 265 -4.05 10.20 28.60
CA LYS A 265 -3.58 10.12 30.01
C LYS A 265 -3.34 11.49 30.64
N VAL A 266 -2.93 12.49 29.87
CA VAL A 266 -2.62 13.84 30.41
C VAL A 266 -3.90 14.67 30.61
N ILE A 267 -4.97 14.38 29.87
CA ILE A 267 -6.22 15.17 29.87
C ILE A 267 -7.27 14.59 30.82
N SER A 268 -6.95 13.57 31.61
CA SER A 268 -7.75 13.26 32.79
C SER A 268 -7.20 14.07 33.95
N PRO A 269 -7.61 15.35 34.16
CA PRO A 269 -7.34 15.98 35.44
C PRO A 269 -7.91 15.03 36.50
N PRO A 270 -7.23 14.84 37.65
CA PRO A 270 -7.88 14.19 38.77
C PRO A 270 -9.24 14.86 38.91
N PRO A 271 -10.34 14.11 39.08
CA PRO A 271 -11.64 14.71 39.29
C PRO A 271 -11.48 15.60 40.52
N HIS A 272 -11.21 16.88 40.28
CA HIS A 272 -11.52 17.93 41.21
C HIS A 272 -13.02 17.84 41.24
N VAL A 273 -13.50 17.04 42.19
CA VAL A 273 -14.74 17.30 42.88
C VAL A 273 -14.62 18.78 43.20
N ILE A 274 -15.19 19.60 42.33
CA ILE A 274 -15.64 20.93 42.72
C ILE A 274 -16.69 20.56 43.74
N GLU A 275 -16.22 20.28 44.96
CA GLU A 275 -17.02 20.30 46.15
C GLU A 275 -17.58 21.69 46.06
N SER A 276 -18.85 21.77 45.63
CA SER A 276 -19.59 23.01 45.56
C SER A 276 -19.28 23.66 46.87
N MET A 277 -18.47 24.72 46.82
CA MET A 277 -18.20 25.54 47.95
C MET A 277 -19.57 26.17 48.18
N GLU A 278 -20.41 25.47 48.93
CA GLU A 278 -21.55 26.01 49.65
C GLU A 278 -20.91 27.15 50.40
N MET A 279 -20.98 28.33 49.79
CA MET A 279 -20.86 29.59 50.49
C MET A 279 -21.86 29.45 51.61
N SER A 280 -21.33 29.10 52.79
CA SER A 280 -22.01 29.18 54.06
C SER A 280 -22.73 30.51 54.07
N ARG A 281 -24.03 30.43 53.82
CA ARG A 281 -24.97 31.50 53.99
C ARG A 281 -25.05 31.67 55.50
N GLN A 282 -24.10 32.47 56.00
CA GLN A 282 -23.97 32.74 57.42
C GLN A 282 -25.23 33.49 57.84
N ASP A 283 -25.91 32.90 58.82
CA ASP A 283 -27.15 33.36 59.42
C ASP A 283 -27.07 34.84 59.82
N VAL A 284 -27.92 35.66 59.20
CA VAL A 284 -28.41 36.88 59.83
C VAL A 284 -29.88 36.66 60.12
N ALA A 285 -30.15 36.31 61.37
CA ALA A 285 -31.49 36.27 61.93
C ALA A 285 -32.09 37.68 61.93
N SER A 286 -33.21 37.84 61.24
CA SER A 286 -34.20 38.88 61.55
C SER A 286 -35.59 38.37 61.23
N THR A 287 -36.23 37.90 62.31
CA THR A 287 -37.66 37.87 62.62
C THR A 287 -38.65 38.54 61.65
N SER A 288 -39.76 37.81 61.43
CA SER A 288 -41.18 38.25 61.48
C SER A 288 -42.02 37.98 60.22
N PRO A 289 -43.35 37.77 60.37
CA PRO A 289 -44.07 36.71 59.68
C PRO A 289 -45.11 37.19 58.64
N SER A 290 -45.77 36.19 58.04
CA SER A 290 -47.08 36.23 57.37
C SER A 290 -47.12 36.73 55.93
N GLY A 291 -47.59 35.85 55.04
CA GLY A 291 -47.78 36.15 53.62
C GLY A 291 -48.08 34.89 52.82
N ASP A 292 -49.31 34.42 52.96
CA ASP A 292 -49.99 33.42 52.13
C ASP A 292 -49.88 33.75 50.63
N SER A 293 -49.43 32.80 49.80
CA SER A 293 -49.79 32.70 48.38
C SER A 293 -49.19 31.45 47.72
N THR A 294 -50.10 30.59 47.29
CA THR A 294 -49.95 29.55 46.27
C THR A 294 -49.22 30.08 45.03
N SER A 295 -48.09 29.47 44.68
CA SER A 295 -47.39 29.70 43.42
C SER A 295 -47.01 28.35 42.81
N GLU A 296 -47.54 28.07 41.61
CA GLU A 296 -47.21 26.92 40.77
C GLU A 296 -45.69 26.85 40.55
N GLU A 297 -45.12 25.71 40.93
CA GLU A 297 -43.71 25.36 40.77
C GLU A 297 -43.46 25.07 39.29
N GLN A 298 -43.07 26.12 38.56
CA GLN A 298 -42.73 26.05 37.15
C GLN A 298 -41.33 25.44 37.00
N ASP A 299 -41.29 24.14 36.68
CA ASP A 299 -40.09 23.36 36.33
C ASP A 299 -39.24 24.12 35.30
N THR A 300 -38.12 24.68 35.77
CA THR A 300 -37.15 25.33 34.91
C THR A 300 -36.29 24.26 34.22
N PRO A 301 -36.16 24.28 32.88
CA PRO A 301 -35.40 23.26 32.17
C PRO A 301 -33.93 23.32 32.58
N MET A 302 -33.40 22.19 33.05
CA MET A 302 -32.01 22.02 33.46
C MET A 302 -31.05 22.60 32.42
N SER A 303 -30.22 23.55 32.86
CA SER A 303 -29.23 24.25 32.05
C SER A 303 -28.24 23.26 31.42
N SER A 304 -28.22 23.17 30.10
CA SER A 304 -27.29 22.32 29.37
C SER A 304 -25.85 22.77 29.64
N THR A 305 -25.06 21.95 30.33
CA THR A 305 -23.65 22.24 30.62
C THR A 305 -22.85 22.26 29.32
N LEU A 306 -22.37 23.45 28.94
CA LEU A 306 -21.45 23.65 27.82
C LEU A 306 -20.02 23.43 28.33
N VAL A 307 -19.34 22.39 27.83
CA VAL A 307 -17.93 22.16 28.17
C VAL A 307 -17.07 22.70 27.04
N ILE A 308 -16.28 23.74 27.33
CA ILE A 308 -15.27 24.28 26.43
C ILE A 308 -13.93 23.67 26.82
N SER A 309 -13.32 22.92 25.91
CA SER A 309 -11.96 22.41 26.09
C SER A 309 -11.05 23.08 25.06
N THR A 310 -9.98 23.71 25.55
CA THR A 310 -8.95 24.31 24.70
C THR A 310 -7.69 23.46 24.81
N SER A 311 -7.30 22.82 23.72
CA SER A 311 -6.03 22.09 23.64
C SER A 311 -5.02 22.91 22.84
N VAL A 312 -3.82 23.09 23.41
CA VAL A 312 -2.71 23.78 22.75
C VAL A 312 -1.69 22.74 22.33
N LYS A 313 -1.56 22.51 21.02
CA LYS A 313 -0.58 21.58 20.48
C LYS A 313 0.50 22.36 19.73
N ARG A 314 1.70 22.41 20.32
CA ARG A 314 2.90 22.93 19.64
C ARG A 314 3.48 21.85 18.73
N VAL A 315 3.42 22.06 17.43
CA VAL A 315 4.00 21.15 16.45
C VAL A 315 5.24 21.82 15.85
N PRO A 316 6.44 21.23 15.96
CA PRO A 316 7.61 21.77 15.28
C PRO A 316 7.37 21.78 13.78
N MET A 317 7.58 22.94 13.15
CA MET A 317 7.44 23.03 11.70
C MET A 317 8.48 22.12 11.06
N PRO A 318 8.09 21.27 10.10
CA PRO A 318 9.06 20.45 9.39
C PRO A 318 10.11 21.37 8.75
N GLN A 319 11.37 21.23 9.17
CA GLN A 319 12.50 21.87 8.51
C GLN A 319 12.44 21.52 7.03
N LYS A 320 12.18 22.53 6.19
CA LYS A 320 12.01 22.35 4.76
C LYS A 320 13.39 22.20 4.13
N SER A 321 13.96 21.01 4.19
CA SER A 321 15.17 20.68 3.43
C SER A 321 14.79 20.66 1.96
N SER A 322 14.99 21.77 1.24
CA SER A 322 14.71 21.84 -0.19
C SER A 322 15.70 20.96 -0.94
N SER A 323 15.33 19.70 -1.17
CA SER A 323 16.11 18.84 -2.06
C SER A 323 15.97 19.35 -3.51
N ALA A 324 17.01 19.19 -4.32
CA ALA A 324 16.95 19.57 -5.74
C ALA A 324 15.78 18.89 -6.48
N LEU A 325 15.40 17.68 -6.05
CA LEU A 325 14.24 16.95 -6.55
C LEU A 325 12.91 17.63 -6.20
N GLU A 326 12.76 18.19 -5.00
CA GLU A 326 11.58 18.98 -4.64
C GLU A 326 11.49 20.28 -5.47
N SER A 327 12.63 20.93 -5.74
CA SER A 327 12.68 22.08 -6.63
C SER A 327 12.25 21.71 -8.05
N PHE A 328 12.69 20.55 -8.55
CA PHE A 328 12.28 20.02 -9.84
C PHE A 328 10.78 19.69 -9.88
N GLY A 329 10.25 19.03 -8.85
CA GLY A 329 8.81 18.79 -8.71
C GLY A 329 7.99 20.08 -8.69
N SER A 330 8.45 21.11 -7.98
CA SER A 330 7.82 22.44 -7.97
C SER A 330 7.83 23.09 -9.35
N LEU A 331 8.91 22.93 -10.12
CA LEU A 331 9.00 23.41 -11.50
C LEU A 331 8.02 22.67 -12.41
N LEU A 332 7.93 21.34 -12.31
CA LEU A 332 6.95 20.54 -13.05
C LEU A 332 5.50 20.96 -12.75
N ALA A 333 5.17 21.23 -11.49
CA ALA A 333 3.83 21.66 -11.09
C ALA A 333 3.48 23.09 -11.53
N LYS A 334 4.47 23.90 -11.92
CA LYS A 334 4.22 25.18 -12.60
C LYS A 334 3.85 24.99 -14.07
N ILE A 335 4.30 23.90 -14.69
CA ILE A 335 4.07 23.60 -16.11
C ILE A 335 2.72 22.89 -16.30
N VAL A 336 2.47 21.85 -15.52
CA VAL A 336 1.25 21.04 -15.55
C VAL A 336 0.62 21.08 -14.16
N SER A 337 -0.71 21.21 -14.04
CA SER A 337 -1.37 21.17 -12.73
C SER A 337 -1.40 19.75 -12.16
N ALA A 338 -1.43 19.62 -10.84
CA ALA A 338 -1.35 18.32 -10.18
C ALA A 338 -2.51 17.38 -10.52
N GLU A 339 -3.70 17.95 -10.70
CA GLU A 339 -4.92 17.25 -11.06
C GLU A 339 -4.82 16.59 -12.45
N VAL A 340 -4.04 17.18 -13.37
CA VAL A 340 -3.87 16.67 -14.74
C VAL A 340 -2.59 15.86 -14.88
N GLY A 341 -1.48 16.36 -14.31
CA GLY A 341 -0.15 15.77 -14.46
C GLY A 341 -0.09 14.36 -13.90
N MET A 342 -0.71 14.12 -12.75
CA MET A 342 -0.65 12.82 -12.08
C MET A 342 -1.35 11.69 -12.87
N PRO A 343 -2.64 11.80 -13.24
CA PRO A 343 -3.27 10.82 -14.13
C PRO A 343 -2.53 10.69 -15.46
N LEU A 344 -2.04 11.80 -16.02
CA LEU A 344 -1.32 11.79 -17.28
C LEU A 344 -0.02 10.97 -17.20
N PHE A 345 0.80 11.16 -16.16
CA PHE A 345 2.05 10.42 -15.99
C PHE A 345 1.78 8.93 -15.73
N ALA A 346 0.76 8.61 -14.93
CA ALA A 346 0.39 7.21 -14.68
C ALA A 346 -0.13 6.52 -15.95
N LEU A 347 -1.00 7.18 -16.72
CA LEU A 347 -1.50 6.65 -18.00
C LEU A 347 -0.39 6.54 -19.05
N ALA A 348 0.49 7.53 -19.15
CA ALA A 348 1.63 7.49 -20.07
C ALA A 348 2.62 6.37 -19.71
N GLY A 349 2.89 6.17 -18.42
CA GLY A 349 3.70 5.05 -17.97
C GLY A 349 3.03 3.71 -18.25
N LEU A 350 1.74 3.53 -17.95
CA LEU A 350 1.00 2.30 -18.25
C LEU A 350 0.96 2.01 -19.75
N TYR A 351 0.78 3.05 -20.56
CA TYR A 351 0.86 2.96 -22.01
C TYR A 351 2.25 2.52 -22.48
N SER A 352 3.32 3.01 -21.83
CA SER A 352 4.69 2.59 -22.11
C SER A 352 4.90 1.10 -21.81
N VAL A 353 4.34 0.58 -20.72
CA VAL A 353 4.40 -0.86 -20.38
C VAL A 353 3.59 -1.68 -21.39
N LEU A 354 2.40 -1.20 -21.75
CA LEU A 354 1.50 -1.81 -22.73
C LEU A 354 2.14 -2.02 -24.10
N ARG A 355 2.94 -1.07 -24.54
CA ARG A 355 3.56 -1.09 -25.87
C ARG A 355 4.69 -2.10 -26.02
N HIS A 356 4.99 -2.88 -24.97
CA HIS A 356 6.09 -3.86 -24.91
C HIS A 356 7.42 -3.23 -25.36
N PRO A 357 8.24 -2.70 -24.44
CA PRO A 357 9.44 -1.96 -24.79
C PRO A 357 10.43 -2.88 -25.53
N ASP A 358 10.57 -2.67 -26.82
CA ASP A 358 11.49 -3.39 -27.73
C ASP A 358 12.90 -2.80 -27.76
N THR A 359 13.12 -1.70 -27.05
CA THR A 359 14.34 -0.90 -27.10
C THR A 359 14.68 -0.38 -25.73
N PHE A 360 15.98 -0.27 -25.46
CA PHE A 360 16.50 0.23 -24.20
C PHE A 360 15.98 1.63 -23.84
N SER A 361 15.85 2.54 -24.81
CA SER A 361 15.30 3.88 -24.57
C SER A 361 13.85 3.84 -24.09
N LYS A 362 13.02 2.93 -24.63
CA LYS A 362 11.64 2.74 -24.16
C LYS A 362 11.61 2.18 -22.73
N VAL A 363 12.53 1.27 -22.40
CA VAL A 363 12.72 0.78 -21.02
C VAL A 363 13.08 1.93 -20.07
N MET A 364 14.04 2.79 -20.45
CA MET A 364 14.42 3.94 -19.62
C MET A 364 13.26 4.92 -19.40
N VAL A 365 12.50 5.22 -20.46
CA VAL A 365 11.30 6.08 -20.37
C VAL A 365 10.28 5.49 -19.39
N MET A 366 10.07 4.17 -19.43
CA MET A 366 9.19 3.47 -18.51
C MET A 366 9.62 3.65 -17.04
N HIS A 367 10.93 3.58 -16.73
CA HIS A 367 11.45 3.81 -15.38
C HIS A 367 11.38 5.27 -14.92
N VAL A 368 11.31 6.24 -15.83
CA VAL A 368 11.21 7.65 -15.46
C VAL A 368 9.83 7.98 -14.87
N PHE A 369 8.76 7.37 -15.37
CA PHE A 369 7.39 7.68 -14.93
C PHE A 369 7.11 7.46 -13.44
N PRO A 370 7.47 6.31 -12.81
CA PRO A 370 7.30 6.12 -11.37
C PRO A 370 8.00 7.21 -10.55
N MET A 371 9.20 7.63 -10.95
CA MET A 371 9.93 8.70 -10.28
C MET A 371 9.24 10.05 -10.45
N LEU A 372 8.74 10.37 -11.65
CA LEU A 372 7.96 11.59 -11.87
C LEU A 372 6.73 11.61 -10.96
N ILE A 373 5.97 10.51 -10.89
CA ILE A 373 4.74 10.40 -10.08
C ILE A 373 5.02 10.66 -8.58
N VAL A 374 6.14 10.14 -8.06
CA VAL A 374 6.52 10.27 -6.65
C VAL A 374 7.12 11.65 -6.33
N VAL A 375 7.90 12.24 -7.24
CA VAL A 375 8.54 13.56 -7.05
C VAL A 375 7.58 14.72 -7.27
N TYR A 376 6.53 14.49 -8.06
CA TYR A 376 5.56 15.52 -8.39
C TYR A 376 4.84 16.03 -7.12
N PRO A 377 4.66 17.34 -6.90
CA PRO A 377 4.15 17.84 -5.62
C PRO A 377 2.65 17.56 -5.46
N MET A 378 2.22 17.28 -4.22
CA MET A 378 0.82 17.01 -3.85
C MET A 378 -0.03 18.26 -3.67
N ASP A 379 0.61 19.38 -3.37
CA ASP A 379 -0.03 20.67 -3.22
C ASP A 379 0.98 21.69 -3.72
N PRO A 380 0.80 22.26 -4.93
CA PRO A 380 1.37 23.56 -5.20
C PRO A 380 0.56 24.52 -4.34
N GLY A 381 0.90 24.58 -3.04
CA GLY A 381 0.11 25.26 -2.02
C GLY A 381 -0.35 26.59 -2.60
N ARG A 382 -1.68 26.80 -2.63
CA ARG A 382 -2.26 28.02 -3.20
C ARG A 382 -1.40 29.17 -2.70
N PRO A 383 -0.71 29.93 -3.57
CA PRO A 383 0.12 31.02 -3.11
C PRO A 383 -0.79 31.87 -2.24
N ARG A 384 -0.50 31.92 -0.94
CA ARG A 384 -1.26 32.74 0.01
C ARG A 384 -1.12 34.15 -0.51
N LEU A 385 -2.15 34.61 -1.23
CA LEU A 385 -2.16 35.86 -1.99
C LEU A 385 -2.22 37.10 -1.06
N GLY A 386 -1.69 36.98 0.16
CA GLY A 386 -1.85 37.95 1.25
C GLY A 386 -0.54 38.54 1.79
N SER A 387 0.64 38.04 1.40
CA SER A 387 1.88 38.74 1.76
C SER A 387 2.19 39.80 0.71
N SER A 388 1.57 40.97 0.87
CA SER A 388 1.90 42.20 0.15
C SER A 388 3.35 42.58 0.43
N PHE A 389 4.28 42.04 -0.35
CA PHE A 389 5.67 42.51 -0.36
C PHE A 389 5.75 43.67 -1.34
N SER A 390 5.71 44.89 -0.80
CA SER A 390 5.90 46.15 -1.53
C SER A 390 7.35 46.25 -2.01
N GLY A 391 7.65 45.66 -3.15
CA GLY A 391 8.95 45.77 -3.84
C GLY A 391 8.77 46.37 -5.22
N HIS A 392 8.45 47.66 -5.32
CA HIS A 392 8.42 48.40 -6.58
C HIS A 392 9.84 48.64 -7.09
N ALA A 393 10.33 47.90 -8.11
CA ALA A 393 11.38 48.38 -9.00
C ALA A 393 11.77 47.48 -10.21
N ARG A 394 11.21 46.27 -10.42
CA ARG A 394 11.68 45.39 -11.53
C ARG A 394 10.56 44.69 -12.31
N GLN A 395 9.49 45.42 -12.65
CA GLN A 395 8.17 44.88 -12.99
C GLN A 395 7.60 45.36 -14.35
N ARG A 396 8.41 45.46 -15.42
CA ARG A 396 7.88 45.78 -16.77
C ARG A 396 8.02 44.67 -17.79
N SER A 397 9.13 43.93 -17.85
CA SER A 397 9.31 42.83 -18.81
C SER A 397 8.62 41.52 -18.39
N ARG A 398 8.40 41.30 -17.09
CA ARG A 398 7.72 40.11 -16.57
C ARG A 398 6.20 40.18 -16.72
N ALA A 399 5.64 41.39 -16.79
CA ALA A 399 4.21 41.63 -16.79
C ALA A 399 3.50 41.05 -18.02
N ASP A 400 4.12 41.09 -19.20
CA ASP A 400 3.51 40.56 -20.43
C ASP A 400 3.53 39.03 -20.49
N TYR A 401 4.64 38.40 -20.08
CA TYR A 401 4.71 36.94 -19.99
C TYR A 401 3.73 36.41 -18.92
N ASP A 402 3.68 37.06 -17.76
CA ASP A 402 2.74 36.70 -16.70
C ASP A 402 1.30 36.93 -17.15
N ALA A 403 0.99 38.02 -17.87
CA ALA A 403 -0.34 38.27 -18.43
C ALA A 403 -0.75 37.22 -19.48
N PHE A 404 0.17 36.79 -20.34
CA PHE A 404 -0.07 35.73 -21.32
C PHE A 404 -0.31 34.37 -20.65
N MET A 405 0.58 33.96 -19.74
CA MET A 405 0.42 32.71 -18.98
C MET A 405 -0.85 32.73 -18.13
N GLN A 406 -1.22 33.88 -17.57
CA GLN A 406 -2.45 34.03 -16.79
C GLN A 406 -3.71 34.04 -17.68
N ARG A 407 -3.64 34.44 -18.95
CA ARG A 407 -4.75 34.28 -19.92
C ARG A 407 -4.93 32.82 -20.32
N ILE A 408 -3.83 32.11 -20.62
CA ILE A 408 -3.85 30.67 -20.90
C ILE A 408 -4.41 29.91 -19.68
N ALA A 409 -3.84 30.14 -18.50
CA ALA A 409 -4.29 29.49 -17.26
C ALA A 409 -5.76 29.80 -16.95
N ARG A 410 -6.24 31.03 -17.20
CA ARG A 410 -7.67 31.37 -17.03
C ARG A 410 -8.56 30.64 -18.04
N HIS A 411 -8.15 30.57 -19.30
CA HIS A 411 -8.93 29.88 -20.34
C HIS A 411 -9.04 28.37 -20.07
N TYR A 412 -7.92 27.74 -19.70
CA TYR A 412 -7.92 26.32 -19.32
C TYR A 412 -8.61 26.09 -17.97
N SER A 413 -8.42 26.92 -16.94
CA SER A 413 -9.07 26.71 -15.63
C SER A 413 -10.59 26.85 -15.69
N ARG A 414 -11.15 27.71 -16.56
CA ARG A 414 -12.62 27.83 -16.68
C ARG A 414 -13.25 26.58 -17.29
N LYS A 415 -12.58 25.96 -18.29
CA LYS A 415 -13.00 24.68 -18.87
C LYS A 415 -12.72 23.51 -17.92
N ILE A 416 -11.62 23.53 -17.18
CA ILE A 416 -11.24 22.47 -16.24
C ILE A 416 -12.04 22.53 -14.93
N LYS A 417 -12.53 23.70 -14.49
CA LYS A 417 -13.44 23.82 -13.32
C LYS A 417 -14.76 23.07 -13.48
N HIS A 418 -15.14 22.75 -14.71
CA HIS A 418 -16.32 21.94 -15.03
C HIS A 418 -15.97 20.48 -15.35
N MET A 419 -14.68 20.13 -15.44
CA MET A 419 -14.35 18.74 -15.18
C MET A 419 -14.66 18.52 -13.70
N PRO A 420 -15.49 17.52 -13.34
CA PRO A 420 -15.56 17.10 -11.94
C PRO A 420 -14.12 16.92 -11.46
N SER A 421 -13.83 17.11 -10.19
CA SER A 421 -12.49 16.90 -9.61
C SER A 421 -12.10 15.41 -9.67
N ALA A 422 -11.98 14.85 -10.87
CA ALA A 422 -12.85 13.75 -11.34
C ALA A 422 -12.59 12.38 -10.72
N PHE A 423 -11.50 12.22 -9.97
CA PHE A 423 -11.20 10.94 -9.36
C PHE A 423 -10.59 11.21 -7.99
N GLY A 424 -11.37 10.96 -6.95
CA GLY A 424 -10.81 10.84 -5.61
C GLY A 424 -9.84 9.65 -5.55
N PRO A 425 -9.06 9.53 -4.46
CA PRO A 425 -8.09 8.44 -4.33
C PRO A 425 -8.72 7.05 -4.52
N ARG A 426 -9.96 6.87 -4.07
CA ARG A 426 -10.74 5.63 -4.25
C ARG A 426 -10.92 5.31 -5.74
N GLU A 427 -11.44 6.25 -6.50
CA GLU A 427 -11.77 6.03 -7.91
C GLU A 427 -10.49 5.86 -8.74
N GLN A 428 -9.40 6.56 -8.38
CA GLN A 428 -8.08 6.34 -8.97
C GLN A 428 -7.61 4.90 -8.78
N PHE A 429 -7.57 4.41 -7.52
CA PHE A 429 -7.15 3.04 -7.25
C PHE A 429 -8.07 2.01 -7.90
N LEU A 430 -9.39 2.24 -7.94
CA LEU A 430 -10.30 1.35 -8.63
C LEU A 430 -10.01 1.28 -10.14
N ALA A 431 -9.81 2.44 -10.78
CA ALA A 431 -9.47 2.51 -12.19
C ALA A 431 -8.14 1.79 -12.49
N PHE A 432 -7.11 2.01 -11.67
CA PHE A 432 -5.83 1.30 -11.82
C PHE A 432 -5.94 -0.20 -11.58
N GLY A 433 -6.81 -0.64 -10.66
CA GLY A 433 -7.09 -2.05 -10.43
C GLY A 433 -7.71 -2.72 -11.66
N VAL A 434 -8.73 -2.08 -12.24
CA VAL A 434 -9.37 -2.57 -13.48
C VAL A 434 -8.39 -2.60 -14.64
N VAL A 435 -7.65 -1.51 -14.87
CA VAL A 435 -6.67 -1.45 -15.95
C VAL A 435 -5.59 -2.51 -15.74
N SER A 436 -5.03 -2.65 -14.54
CA SER A 436 -4.00 -3.67 -14.25
C SER A 436 -4.51 -5.09 -14.49
N ALA A 437 -5.74 -5.41 -14.07
CA ALA A 437 -6.35 -6.72 -14.29
C ALA A 437 -6.56 -7.01 -15.79
N LEU A 438 -7.03 -6.03 -16.56
CA LEU A 438 -7.20 -6.15 -18.01
C LEU A 438 -5.85 -6.34 -18.73
N LEU A 439 -4.83 -5.59 -18.31
CA LEU A 439 -3.46 -5.74 -18.81
C LEU A 439 -2.92 -7.14 -18.54
N ARG A 440 -3.11 -7.62 -17.31
CA ARG A 440 -2.69 -8.95 -16.89
C ARG A 440 -3.34 -10.04 -17.72
N PHE A 441 -4.66 -9.94 -17.90
CA PHE A 441 -5.43 -10.84 -18.73
C PHE A 441 -4.95 -10.82 -20.19
N TRP A 442 -4.76 -9.62 -20.77
CA TRP A 442 -4.26 -9.46 -22.14
C TRP A 442 -2.88 -10.11 -22.35
N LEU A 443 -1.93 -9.87 -21.45
CA LEU A 443 -0.59 -10.47 -21.53
C LEU A 443 -0.64 -11.99 -21.39
N THR A 444 -1.56 -12.51 -20.58
CA THR A 444 -1.78 -13.95 -20.44
C THR A 444 -2.32 -14.55 -21.74
N LEU A 445 -3.26 -13.87 -22.40
CA LEU A 445 -3.75 -14.27 -23.73
C LEU A 445 -2.64 -14.23 -24.79
N GLN A 446 -1.75 -13.23 -24.75
CA GLN A 446 -0.59 -13.18 -25.64
C GLN A 446 0.37 -14.36 -25.43
N CYS A 447 0.65 -14.71 -24.17
CA CYS A 447 1.48 -15.89 -23.85
C CYS A 447 0.84 -17.19 -24.35
N LEU A 448 -0.48 -17.32 -24.16
CA LEU A 448 -1.23 -18.46 -24.68
C LEU A 448 -1.13 -18.53 -26.21
N GLY A 449 -1.28 -17.39 -26.89
CA GLY A 449 -1.11 -17.27 -28.34
C GLY A 449 0.29 -17.67 -28.81
N THR A 450 1.35 -17.28 -28.11
CA THR A 450 2.71 -17.70 -28.47
C THR A 450 2.93 -19.21 -28.34
N LEU A 451 2.34 -19.85 -27.31
CA LEU A 451 2.39 -21.30 -27.16
C LEU A 451 1.62 -22.03 -28.28
N THR A 452 0.55 -21.42 -28.81
CA THR A 452 -0.18 -22.02 -29.96
C THR A 452 0.63 -22.00 -31.26
N ALA A 453 1.46 -20.99 -31.47
CA ALA A 453 2.23 -20.85 -32.70
C ALA A 453 3.40 -21.84 -32.77
N THR A 454 3.95 -22.24 -31.63
CA THR A 454 5.05 -23.22 -31.56
C THR A 454 4.59 -24.65 -31.78
N ASP A 455 3.33 -24.97 -31.47
CA ASP A 455 2.80 -26.34 -31.54
C ASP A 455 1.78 -26.50 -32.69
N THR A 456 2.26 -26.31 -33.92
CA THR A 456 1.45 -26.43 -35.15
C THR A 456 1.02 -27.87 -35.45
N LYS A 457 1.53 -28.87 -34.72
CA LYS A 457 1.28 -30.30 -35.01
C LYS A 457 0.29 -30.95 -34.05
N ALA A 458 0.10 -30.42 -32.84
CA ALA A 458 -0.85 -30.97 -31.90
C ALA A 458 -2.10 -30.09 -31.83
N GLY A 459 -3.25 -30.64 -32.26
CA GLY A 459 -4.57 -30.08 -31.98
C GLY A 459 -4.96 -30.15 -30.50
N LEU A 460 -4.03 -29.83 -29.60
CA LEU A 460 -4.24 -29.79 -28.15
C LEU A 460 -5.42 -28.89 -27.82
N ALA A 461 -6.32 -29.42 -27.00
CA ALA A 461 -7.47 -28.67 -26.51
C ALA A 461 -6.98 -27.43 -25.74
N LEU A 462 -7.78 -26.37 -25.73
CA LEU A 462 -7.51 -25.14 -24.96
C LEU A 462 -7.17 -25.43 -23.50
N LEU A 463 -7.81 -26.45 -22.91
CA LEU A 463 -7.58 -26.87 -21.53
C LEU A 463 -6.15 -27.37 -21.29
N ASP A 464 -5.61 -28.19 -22.19
CA ASP A 464 -4.23 -28.68 -22.07
C ASP A 464 -3.26 -27.50 -22.12
N ARG A 465 -3.50 -26.53 -22.99
CA ARG A 465 -2.66 -25.33 -23.10
C ARG A 465 -2.69 -24.49 -21.82
N LEU A 466 -3.86 -24.34 -21.20
CA LEU A 466 -3.99 -23.67 -19.91
C LEU A 466 -3.26 -24.42 -18.78
N LEU A 467 -3.26 -25.77 -18.81
CA LEU A 467 -2.52 -26.60 -17.86
C LEU A 467 -1.00 -26.54 -18.09
N HIS A 468 -0.54 -26.34 -19.33
CA HIS A 468 0.88 -26.18 -19.67
C HIS A 468 1.41 -24.77 -19.39
N LEU A 469 0.56 -23.75 -19.41
CA LEU A 469 0.97 -22.36 -19.24
C LEU A 469 1.75 -22.11 -17.93
N PRO A 470 1.35 -22.59 -16.74
CA PRO A 470 2.16 -22.45 -15.53
C PRO A 470 3.55 -23.08 -15.66
N ARG A 471 3.65 -24.22 -16.34
CA ARG A 471 4.93 -24.90 -16.55
C ARG A 471 5.84 -24.08 -17.46
N ALA A 472 5.31 -23.54 -18.55
CA ALA A 472 6.07 -22.68 -19.47
C ALA A 472 6.50 -21.36 -18.79
N LEU A 473 5.60 -20.70 -18.07
CA LEU A 473 5.90 -19.44 -17.40
C LEU A 473 6.89 -19.62 -16.24
N VAL A 474 6.76 -20.69 -15.45
CA VAL A 474 7.66 -20.93 -14.32
C VAL A 474 8.95 -21.61 -14.79
N PHE A 475 8.91 -22.81 -15.34
CA PHE A 475 10.14 -23.55 -15.60
C PHE A 475 10.91 -23.07 -16.82
N GLU A 476 10.20 -22.72 -17.90
CA GLU A 476 10.86 -22.36 -19.17
C GLU A 476 11.23 -20.88 -19.25
N THR A 477 10.58 -20.02 -18.47
CA THR A 477 10.84 -18.58 -18.49
C THR A 477 11.58 -18.12 -17.24
N PHE A 478 11.07 -18.43 -16.03
CA PHE A 478 11.67 -17.93 -14.78
C PHE A 478 13.14 -18.33 -14.67
N PHE A 479 13.49 -19.59 -14.95
CA PHE A 479 14.85 -20.12 -14.78
C PHE A 479 15.70 -20.07 -16.06
N ARG A 480 15.18 -19.47 -17.15
CA ARG A 480 15.86 -19.44 -18.45
C ARG A 480 17.18 -18.69 -18.42
N HIS A 481 17.19 -17.55 -17.72
CA HIS A 481 18.30 -16.62 -17.69
C HIS A 481 18.36 -15.90 -16.33
N PRO A 482 19.55 -15.73 -15.72
CA PRO A 482 19.65 -15.13 -14.39
C PRO A 482 19.04 -13.73 -14.25
N ALA A 483 19.13 -12.87 -15.27
CA ALA A 483 18.47 -11.56 -15.25
C ALA A 483 16.93 -11.68 -15.20
N GLN A 484 16.37 -12.63 -15.96
CA GLN A 484 14.94 -12.91 -15.95
C GLN A 484 14.52 -13.50 -14.59
N SER A 485 15.33 -14.40 -14.02
CA SER A 485 15.09 -14.96 -12.69
C SER A 485 15.12 -13.89 -11.60
N SER A 486 16.02 -12.91 -11.69
CA SER A 486 16.09 -11.80 -10.74
C SER A 486 14.79 -11.01 -10.69
N ILE A 487 14.27 -10.60 -11.85
CA ILE A 487 13.02 -9.83 -11.96
C ILE A 487 11.83 -10.71 -11.59
N SER A 488 11.78 -11.95 -12.06
CA SER A 488 10.68 -12.86 -11.75
C SER A 488 10.63 -13.19 -10.24
N SER A 489 11.79 -13.33 -9.58
CA SER A 489 11.85 -13.48 -8.13
C SER A 489 11.38 -12.21 -7.41
N ASP A 490 11.78 -11.03 -7.88
CA ASP A 490 11.33 -9.76 -7.30
C ASP A 490 9.80 -9.66 -7.37
N HIS A 491 9.19 -10.07 -8.49
CA HIS A 491 7.74 -10.13 -8.67
C HIS A 491 7.09 -11.00 -7.60
N VAL A 492 7.57 -12.22 -7.42
CA VAL A 492 7.01 -13.17 -6.43
C VAL A 492 7.13 -12.58 -5.03
N CYS A 493 8.28 -12.01 -4.70
CA CYS A 493 8.48 -11.33 -3.42
C CYS A 493 7.52 -10.14 -3.24
N VAL A 494 7.30 -9.31 -4.27
CA VAL A 494 6.32 -8.20 -4.23
C VAL A 494 4.92 -8.72 -3.96
N ALA A 495 4.48 -9.77 -4.67
CA ALA A 495 3.15 -10.36 -4.49
C ALA A 495 2.95 -10.90 -3.06
N LEU A 496 3.94 -11.62 -2.53
CA LEU A 496 3.92 -12.11 -1.14
C LEU A 496 3.91 -10.95 -0.13
N SER A 497 4.70 -9.92 -0.35
CA SER A 497 4.73 -8.72 0.48
C SER A 497 3.41 -7.96 0.48
N ILE A 498 2.73 -7.87 -0.67
CA ILE A 498 1.39 -7.28 -0.77
C ILE A 498 0.38 -8.11 0.01
N ALA A 499 0.40 -9.43 -0.15
CA ALA A 499 -0.49 -10.32 0.58
C ALA A 499 -0.32 -10.17 2.10
N LEU A 500 0.94 -10.18 2.58
CA LEU A 500 1.27 -9.99 3.98
C LEU A 500 0.84 -8.60 4.49
N PHE A 501 1.14 -7.54 3.73
CA PHE A 501 0.75 -6.18 4.06
C PHE A 501 -0.78 -6.04 4.17
N MET A 502 -1.53 -6.58 3.20
CA MET A 502 -2.99 -6.57 3.21
C MET A 502 -3.55 -7.30 4.43
N LEU A 503 -3.02 -8.46 4.80
CA LEU A 503 -3.47 -9.22 5.97
C LEU A 503 -3.27 -8.44 7.26
N ILE A 504 -2.08 -7.84 7.44
CA ILE A 504 -1.73 -7.04 8.62
C ILE A 504 -2.57 -5.76 8.69
N GLU A 505 -2.67 -5.03 7.58
CA GLU A 505 -3.34 -3.74 7.58
C GLU A 505 -4.87 -3.89 7.62
N ALA A 506 -5.44 -4.87 6.92
CA ALA A 506 -6.89 -5.08 6.91
C ALA A 506 -7.43 -5.40 8.31
N GLY A 507 -6.81 -6.31 9.05
CA GLY A 507 -7.30 -6.62 10.39
C GLY A 507 -7.08 -5.50 11.39
N LEU A 508 -6.06 -4.64 11.21
CA LEU A 508 -5.96 -3.38 11.97
C LEU A 508 -7.16 -2.46 11.70
N TRP A 509 -7.52 -2.26 10.43
CA TRP A 509 -8.68 -1.43 10.07
C TRP A 509 -10.00 -2.01 10.54
N MET A 510 -10.19 -3.33 10.44
CA MET A 510 -11.38 -4.00 10.95
C MET A 510 -11.49 -3.88 12.47
N TRP A 511 -10.37 -4.00 13.19
CA TRP A 511 -10.34 -3.75 14.63
C TRP A 511 -10.70 -2.30 14.97
N LYS A 512 -10.14 -1.32 14.25
CA LYS A 512 -10.51 0.10 14.42
C LYS A 512 -11.99 0.33 14.15
N LEU A 513 -12.54 -0.24 13.08
CA LEU A 513 -13.97 -0.13 12.75
C LEU A 513 -14.86 -0.78 13.82
N ALA A 514 -14.51 -1.98 14.30
CA ALA A 514 -15.19 -2.64 15.41
C ALA A 514 -15.16 -1.78 16.68
N SER A 515 -14.02 -1.16 17.01
CA SER A 515 -13.89 -0.30 18.19
C SER A 515 -14.65 1.04 18.07
N ALA A 516 -14.80 1.55 16.85
CA ALA A 516 -15.48 2.80 16.55
C ALA A 516 -16.99 2.63 16.34
N SER A 517 -17.49 1.39 16.19
CA SER A 517 -18.91 1.13 15.98
C SER A 517 -19.76 1.63 17.16
N PRO A 518 -20.85 2.38 16.92
CA PRO A 518 -21.82 2.79 17.94
C PRO A 518 -22.40 1.63 18.76
N SER A 519 -22.49 0.44 18.17
CA SER A 519 -23.03 -0.75 18.81
C SER A 519 -22.02 -1.49 19.68
N ALA A 520 -20.76 -1.06 19.68
CA ALA A 520 -19.70 -1.65 20.50
C ALA A 520 -19.98 -1.40 22.00
N VAL A 521 -20.79 -2.29 22.60
CA VAL A 521 -20.96 -2.34 24.05
C VAL A 521 -19.69 -2.95 24.60
N ARG A 522 -18.81 -2.10 25.13
CA ARG A 522 -17.76 -2.57 26.02
C ARG A 522 -18.48 -3.10 27.25
N SER A 523 -18.43 -4.40 27.47
CA SER A 523 -18.68 -4.96 28.80
C SER A 523 -17.62 -4.34 29.69
N LEU A 524 -17.93 -3.18 30.28
CA LEU A 524 -17.23 -2.70 31.45
C LEU A 524 -17.59 -3.70 32.53
N ASP A 525 -16.84 -4.80 32.55
CA ASP A 525 -16.92 -5.76 33.63
C ASP A 525 -16.72 -4.97 34.91
N ARG A 526 -17.80 -4.89 35.66
CA ARG A 526 -17.96 -4.11 36.88
C ARG A 526 -17.11 -4.69 38.03
N HIS A 527 -16.14 -5.54 37.72
CA HIS A 527 -15.22 -6.13 38.68
C HIS A 527 -13.99 -5.24 38.71
N GLY A 528 -14.00 -4.37 39.72
CA GLY A 528 -12.99 -3.35 39.93
C GLY A 528 -11.56 -3.91 39.95
N VAL A 529 -10.64 -2.97 39.73
CA VAL A 529 -9.18 -3.07 39.82
C VAL A 529 -8.44 -3.27 38.48
N GLY A 530 -8.31 -2.16 37.74
CA GLY A 530 -7.00 -1.53 37.48
C GLY A 530 -5.99 -2.18 36.52
N VAL A 531 -6.29 -3.27 35.82
CA VAL A 531 -5.31 -3.92 34.93
C VAL A 531 -5.61 -3.60 33.46
N ASP A 532 -4.60 -3.08 32.75
CA ASP A 532 -4.62 -2.68 31.34
C ASP A 532 -5.38 -3.70 30.47
N ALA A 533 -6.58 -3.32 30.02
CA ALA A 533 -7.41 -4.14 29.15
C ALA A 533 -6.73 -4.26 27.78
N GLY A 534 -5.96 -5.34 27.60
CA GLY A 534 -5.41 -5.70 26.30
C GLY A 534 -6.53 -5.90 25.25
N PRO A 535 -6.18 -5.93 23.94
CA PRO A 535 -7.13 -6.01 22.81
C PRO A 535 -8.00 -7.29 22.74
N SER A 536 -8.05 -8.11 23.81
CA SER A 536 -8.76 -9.39 23.88
C SER A 536 -10.14 -9.34 24.56
N SER A 537 -10.61 -8.17 25.02
CA SER A 537 -12.00 -8.04 25.49
C SER A 537 -12.95 -8.24 24.30
N SER A 538 -13.85 -9.23 24.37
CA SER A 538 -14.80 -9.52 23.31
C SER A 538 -15.71 -8.32 23.08
N ILE A 539 -15.52 -7.59 21.98
CA ILE A 539 -16.38 -6.48 21.60
C ILE A 539 -17.70 -7.09 21.09
N ARG A 540 -18.79 -6.86 21.81
CA ARG A 540 -20.13 -7.21 21.32
C ARG A 540 -20.58 -6.13 20.34
N LEU A 541 -20.61 -6.49 19.06
CA LEU A 541 -21.16 -5.67 17.98
C LEU A 541 -22.61 -6.08 17.68
N ASP A 542 -23.42 -5.16 17.16
CA ASP A 542 -24.71 -5.48 16.56
C ASP A 542 -24.54 -6.34 15.29
N LEU A 543 -25.60 -7.07 14.91
CA LEU A 543 -25.63 -7.95 13.76
C LEU A 543 -25.29 -7.23 12.45
N HIS A 544 -25.70 -5.97 12.30
CA HIS A 544 -25.41 -5.19 11.08
C HIS A 544 -23.90 -4.92 10.93
N ASP A 545 -23.24 -4.43 11.98
CA ASP A 545 -21.80 -4.14 11.97
C ASP A 545 -20.96 -5.41 11.80
N ARG A 546 -21.40 -6.52 12.41
CA ARG A 546 -20.77 -7.84 12.21
C ARG A 546 -20.82 -8.28 10.75
N ARG A 547 -21.99 -8.18 10.10
CA ARG A 547 -22.14 -8.52 8.68
C ARG A 547 -21.28 -7.64 7.79
N ALA A 548 -21.15 -6.35 8.12
CA ALA A 548 -20.26 -5.44 7.40
C ALA A 548 -18.80 -5.88 7.51
N LEU A 549 -18.30 -6.15 8.73
CA LEU A 549 -16.93 -6.63 8.96
C LEU A 549 -16.65 -7.97 8.27
N GLU A 550 -17.58 -8.92 8.34
CA GLU A 550 -17.45 -10.22 7.67
C GLU A 550 -17.42 -10.07 6.14
N THR A 551 -18.21 -9.16 5.57
CA THR A 551 -18.19 -8.87 4.13
C THR A 551 -16.86 -8.26 3.68
N GLN A 552 -16.30 -7.36 4.51
CA GLN A 552 -14.99 -6.77 4.30
C GLN A 552 -13.87 -7.82 4.36
N ALA A 553 -13.91 -8.68 5.39
CA ALA A 553 -12.98 -9.80 5.56
C ALA A 553 -13.01 -10.77 4.37
N ARG A 554 -14.22 -11.15 3.91
CA ARG A 554 -14.40 -12.00 2.71
C ARG A 554 -13.85 -11.36 1.45
N SER A 555 -14.01 -10.04 1.31
CA SER A 555 -13.47 -9.30 0.17
C SER A 555 -11.94 -9.32 0.15
N VAL A 556 -11.27 -9.18 1.31
CA VAL A 556 -9.81 -9.31 1.41
C VAL A 556 -9.36 -10.73 1.07
N VAL A 557 -10.02 -11.76 1.62
CA VAL A 557 -9.70 -13.16 1.31
C VAL A 557 -9.90 -13.46 -0.18
N LEU A 558 -10.99 -12.98 -0.79
CA LEU A 558 -11.24 -13.12 -2.22
C LEU A 558 -10.14 -12.45 -3.06
N LEU A 559 -9.71 -11.25 -2.69
CA LEU A 559 -8.60 -10.56 -3.38
C LEU A 559 -7.28 -11.31 -3.27
N LEU A 560 -7.00 -11.95 -2.12
CA LEU A 560 -5.82 -12.79 -1.93
C LEU A 560 -5.89 -14.09 -2.74
N LEU A 561 -7.07 -14.72 -2.83
CA LEU A 561 -7.29 -15.90 -3.67
C LEU A 561 -7.15 -15.58 -5.17
N LEU A 562 -7.57 -14.38 -5.58
CA LEU A 562 -7.45 -13.92 -6.97
C LEU A 562 -6.06 -13.40 -7.32
N LEU A 563 -5.18 -13.15 -6.34
CA LEU A 563 -3.84 -12.56 -6.55
C LEU A 563 -3.02 -13.25 -7.66
N PRO A 564 -2.94 -14.59 -7.76
CA PRO A 564 -2.19 -15.24 -8.84
C PRO A 564 -2.79 -15.00 -10.24
N LEU A 565 -4.11 -14.74 -10.31
CA LEU A 565 -4.83 -14.55 -11.56
C LEU A 565 -4.80 -13.09 -12.03
N ILE A 566 -5.13 -12.15 -11.15
CA ILE A 566 -5.26 -10.72 -11.51
C ILE A 566 -3.96 -9.93 -11.36
N GLY A 567 -2.95 -10.49 -10.67
CA GLY A 567 -1.65 -9.86 -10.44
C GLY A 567 -1.62 -8.99 -9.16
N GLY A 568 -0.40 -8.77 -8.64
CA GLY A 568 -0.16 -7.98 -7.44
C GLY A 568 -0.58 -6.52 -7.57
N SER A 569 -0.40 -5.91 -8.74
CA SER A 569 -0.82 -4.54 -9.03
C SER A 569 -2.33 -4.36 -8.88
N ALA A 570 -3.11 -5.24 -9.53
CA ALA A 570 -4.57 -5.18 -9.48
C ALA A 570 -5.08 -5.44 -8.06
N THR A 571 -4.57 -6.50 -7.41
CA THR A 571 -4.94 -6.85 -6.03
C THR A 571 -4.68 -5.71 -5.06
N LEU A 572 -3.48 -5.12 -5.08
CA LEU A 572 -3.16 -3.98 -4.21
C LEU A 572 -4.06 -2.77 -4.51
N SER A 573 -4.35 -2.51 -5.78
CA SER A 573 -5.21 -1.38 -6.17
C SER A 573 -6.64 -1.54 -5.66
N PHE A 574 -7.25 -2.71 -5.88
CA PHE A 574 -8.59 -3.00 -5.38
C PHE A 574 -8.64 -2.95 -3.86
N TYR A 575 -7.61 -3.46 -3.18
CA TYR A 575 -7.48 -3.34 -1.74
C TYR A 575 -7.43 -1.87 -1.28
N LEU A 576 -6.59 -1.04 -1.91
CA LEU A 576 -6.48 0.38 -1.54
C LEU A 576 -7.78 1.16 -1.82
N ALA A 577 -8.51 0.81 -2.88
CA ALA A 577 -9.83 1.37 -3.16
C ALA A 577 -10.84 0.99 -2.06
N LEU A 578 -10.85 -0.28 -1.64
CA LEU A 578 -11.69 -0.79 -0.56
C LEU A 578 -11.31 -0.15 0.79
N ARG A 579 -10.03 0.01 1.06
CA ARG A 579 -9.53 0.72 2.23
C ARG A 579 -9.99 2.18 2.29
N CYS A 580 -9.99 2.89 1.16
CA CYS A 580 -10.51 4.25 1.09
C CYS A 580 -12.00 4.34 1.49
N THR A 581 -12.83 3.35 1.14
CA THR A 581 -14.23 3.34 1.59
C THR A 581 -14.36 3.11 3.08
N TRP A 582 -13.53 2.23 3.64
CA TRP A 582 -13.52 1.96 5.09
C TRP A 582 -13.12 3.20 5.90
N ILE A 583 -12.07 3.91 5.46
CA ILE A 583 -11.63 5.15 6.09
C ILE A 583 -12.77 6.19 6.06
N GLY A 584 -13.47 6.32 4.92
CA GLY A 584 -14.62 7.20 4.81
C GLY A 584 -15.74 6.84 5.80
N HIS A 585 -16.07 5.55 5.95
CA HIS A 585 -17.08 5.11 6.89
C HIS A 585 -16.68 5.39 8.36
N ILE A 586 -15.42 5.16 8.72
CA ILE A 586 -14.92 5.43 10.08
C ILE A 586 -15.02 6.92 10.39
N HIS A 587 -14.60 7.79 9.46
CA HIS A 587 -14.72 9.23 9.65
C HIS A 587 -16.16 9.69 9.78
N SER A 588 -17.07 9.18 8.94
CA SER A 588 -18.50 9.49 9.06
C SER A 588 -19.09 9.03 10.39
N ALA A 589 -18.73 7.84 10.86
CA ALA A 589 -19.19 7.32 12.16
C ALA A 589 -18.63 8.13 13.34
N GLN A 590 -17.36 8.54 13.26
CA GLN A 590 -16.75 9.44 14.26
C GLN A 590 -17.43 10.81 14.26
N GLN A 591 -17.69 11.39 13.09
CA GLN A 591 -18.37 12.68 12.95
C GLN A 591 -19.82 12.63 13.45
N GLN A 592 -20.52 11.49 13.32
CA GLN A 592 -21.85 11.32 13.90
C GLN A 592 -21.83 11.22 15.43
N ARG A 593 -20.77 10.65 16.03
CA ARG A 593 -20.59 10.61 17.50
C ARG A 593 -20.21 11.97 18.05
N GLU A 594 -19.34 12.66 17.34
CA GLU A 594 -18.91 14.01 17.63
C GLU A 594 -19.93 14.99 17.04
N THR A 595 -21.12 15.10 17.62
CA THR A 595 -22.03 16.25 17.40
C THR A 595 -21.39 17.50 18.02
N VAL A 596 -20.25 17.90 17.48
CA VAL A 596 -19.49 19.08 17.87
C VAL A 596 -20.12 20.25 17.15
N ILE A 597 -20.64 21.18 17.93
CA ILE A 597 -21.39 22.34 17.44
C ILE A 597 -20.48 23.35 16.77
N SER A 598 -19.23 23.41 17.20
CA SER A 598 -18.15 24.13 16.53
C SER A 598 -16.80 23.70 17.09
N ALA A 599 -15.83 23.50 16.21
CA ALA A 599 -14.41 23.42 16.56
C ALA A 599 -13.71 24.57 15.85
N GLU A 600 -13.29 25.57 16.62
CA GLU A 600 -12.46 26.64 16.10
C GLU A 600 -11.00 26.24 16.25
N ILE A 601 -10.28 26.18 15.12
CA ILE A 601 -8.86 25.83 15.07
C ILE A 601 -8.10 27.11 14.72
N GLU A 602 -7.40 27.68 15.70
CA GLU A 602 -6.51 28.82 15.51
C GLU A 602 -5.07 28.30 15.39
N ALA A 603 -4.44 28.53 14.23
CA ALA A 603 -3.04 28.17 14.02
C ALA A 603 -2.16 29.42 14.11
N VAL A 604 -1.47 29.59 15.24
CA VAL A 604 -0.57 30.71 15.50
C VAL A 604 0.87 30.25 15.27
N GLN A 605 1.62 30.99 14.47
CA GLN A 605 3.04 30.74 14.33
C GLN A 605 3.78 31.38 15.51
N VAL A 606 4.43 30.55 16.33
CA VAL A 606 5.16 30.97 17.53
C VAL A 606 6.63 30.60 17.34
N HIS A 607 7.57 31.41 17.81
CA HIS A 607 8.99 31.03 17.80
C HIS A 607 9.35 30.46 19.17
N ASN A 608 10.11 29.36 19.21
CA ASN A 608 10.65 28.86 20.48
C ASN A 608 11.82 29.75 20.95
N GLU A 609 12.33 29.48 22.15
CA GLU A 609 13.47 30.20 22.74
C GLU A 609 14.75 30.12 21.88
N GLN A 610 14.83 29.13 20.97
CA GLN A 610 15.94 28.91 20.04
C GLN A 610 15.73 29.59 18.68
N GLY A 611 14.62 30.34 18.51
CA GLY A 611 14.27 30.99 17.25
C GLY A 611 13.71 30.06 16.17
N GLU A 612 13.43 28.80 16.48
CA GLU A 612 12.80 27.87 15.55
C GLU A 612 11.28 28.14 15.46
N PRO A 613 10.71 28.19 14.24
CA PRO A 613 9.28 28.39 14.07
C PRO A 613 8.51 27.13 14.50
N LEU A 614 7.68 27.27 15.51
CA LEU A 614 6.66 26.32 15.93
C LEU A 614 5.31 26.75 15.36
N LEU A 615 4.48 25.78 14.97
CA LEU A 615 3.07 26.03 14.73
C LEU A 615 2.32 25.65 16.01
N GLU A 616 1.82 26.64 16.73
CA GLU A 616 0.92 26.43 17.86
C GLU A 616 -0.50 26.32 17.30
N VAL A 617 -1.02 25.09 17.25
CA VAL A 617 -2.41 24.85 16.87
C VAL A 617 -3.22 24.82 18.15
N ARG A 618 -4.08 25.82 18.32
CA ARG A 618 -5.07 25.91 19.39
C ARG A 618 -6.37 25.37 18.84
N GLU A 619 -6.84 24.28 19.42
CA GLU A 619 -8.13 23.69 19.08
C GLU A 619 -9.08 23.92 20.25
N THR A 620 -10.05 24.81 20.04
CA THR A 620 -11.17 25.05 20.94
C THR A 620 -12.34 24.19 20.49
N LYS A 621 -12.62 23.11 21.24
CA LYS A 621 -13.80 22.27 21.01
C LYS A 621 -14.91 22.69 21.96
N VAL A 622 -16.03 23.10 21.39
CA VAL A 622 -17.28 23.32 22.12
C VAL A 622 -18.14 22.08 21.95
N VAL A 623 -18.19 21.24 22.98
CA VAL A 623 -19.00 20.02 22.98
C VAL A 623 -20.26 20.28 23.79
N GLN A 624 -21.41 20.37 23.11
CA GLN A 624 -22.69 20.32 23.80
C GLN A 624 -23.04 18.85 24.00
N ARG A 625 -23.03 18.41 25.26
CA ARG A 625 -23.41 17.05 25.60
C ARG A 625 -24.93 16.95 25.46
N GLY A 626 -25.41 16.44 24.32
CA GLY A 626 -26.83 16.17 24.13
C GLY A 626 -27.32 15.23 25.23
N ALA A 627 -28.40 15.60 25.92
CA ALA A 627 -29.03 14.73 26.90
C ALA A 627 -29.33 13.37 26.23
N PRO A 628 -29.05 12.23 26.89
CA PRO A 628 -29.30 10.91 26.33
C PRO A 628 -30.79 10.80 25.96
N ARG A 629 -31.07 10.72 24.66
CA ARG A 629 -32.40 10.78 24.05
C ARG A 629 -33.29 9.55 24.37
N GLY A 630 -32.91 8.74 25.35
CA GLY A 630 -33.50 7.43 25.63
C GLY A 630 -34.33 7.33 26.92
N ALA A 631 -34.45 8.38 27.74
CA ALA A 631 -35.12 8.27 29.03
C ALA A 631 -36.58 8.79 29.09
N GLN A 632 -37.08 9.49 28.07
CA GLN A 632 -38.39 10.18 28.16
C GLN A 632 -39.60 9.45 27.55
N ASN A 633 -39.44 8.26 26.95
CA ASN A 633 -40.56 7.55 26.30
C ASN A 633 -40.96 6.21 26.93
N LEU A 634 -40.57 5.92 28.17
CA LEU A 634 -40.97 4.69 28.89
C LEU A 634 -42.15 4.90 29.88
N GLY A 635 -42.91 5.99 29.76
CA GLY A 635 -43.99 6.32 30.67
C GLY A 635 -45.28 6.79 30.00
N HIS A 636 -45.86 6.00 29.10
CA HIS A 636 -47.30 6.07 28.80
C HIS A 636 -47.75 4.85 27.99
N GLU A 637 -47.78 3.68 28.64
CA GLU A 637 -48.53 2.53 28.16
C GLU A 637 -49.88 2.52 28.90
N SER A 638 -50.81 3.36 28.44
CA SER A 638 -52.18 3.38 28.93
C SER A 638 -52.96 2.27 28.22
N ALA A 639 -53.54 1.39 29.04
CA ALA A 639 -54.44 0.32 28.65
C ALA A 639 -55.54 0.79 27.69
N SER A 640 -55.91 -0.07 26.72
CA SER A 640 -57.20 0.02 26.04
C SER A 640 -57.80 -1.37 25.86
N PRO A 641 -59.14 -1.48 25.91
CA PRO A 641 -59.82 -2.73 26.19
C PRO A 641 -60.24 -3.49 24.94
N SER A 642 -60.35 -4.81 25.12
CA SER A 642 -60.99 -5.80 24.27
C SER A 642 -62.42 -5.41 23.88
N LEU A 643 -62.77 -5.51 22.59
CA LEU A 643 -64.11 -5.79 22.07
C LEU A 643 -64.03 -6.31 20.62
N GLU A 644 -64.37 -7.59 20.45
CA GLU A 644 -65.04 -8.15 19.25
C GLU A 644 -66.43 -7.50 19.06
N PRO A 645 -67.17 -7.61 17.92
CA PRO A 645 -67.29 -8.78 17.04
C PRO A 645 -67.56 -8.54 15.51
N GLU A 646 -67.77 -9.67 14.81
CA GLU A 646 -68.57 -9.93 13.60
C GLU A 646 -67.93 -10.08 12.20
N SER A 647 -68.10 -11.31 11.69
CA SER A 647 -68.07 -11.88 10.32
C SER A 647 -69.12 -11.22 9.36
N PRO A 648 -69.34 -11.58 8.05
CA PRO A 648 -69.18 -12.89 7.38
C PRO A 648 -68.83 -12.90 5.84
N TRP A 649 -68.93 -14.10 5.23
CA TRP A 649 -68.94 -14.50 3.79
C TRP A 649 -67.63 -15.11 3.26
N ARG A 650 -67.57 -16.46 3.05
CA ARG A 650 -67.80 -17.24 1.80
C ARG A 650 -66.81 -16.86 0.67
N SER A 651 -66.16 -17.75 -0.10
CA SER A 651 -66.42 -19.15 -0.49
C SER A 651 -65.21 -19.72 -1.28
N SER A 652 -64.94 -21.02 -1.07
CA SER A 652 -64.66 -22.07 -2.07
C SER A 652 -63.68 -21.84 -3.25
N ALA A 653 -62.68 -22.72 -3.41
CA ALA A 653 -62.78 -23.89 -4.32
C ALA A 653 -61.41 -24.60 -4.53
N ASP A 654 -61.53 -25.92 -4.68
CA ASP A 654 -60.52 -26.98 -4.78
C ASP A 654 -59.78 -27.10 -6.14
N THR A 655 -58.93 -28.17 -6.21
CA THR A 655 -58.47 -28.97 -7.37
C THR A 655 -57.29 -28.42 -8.19
N ALA A 656 -56.26 -29.16 -8.64
CA ALA A 656 -55.90 -30.60 -8.64
C ALA A 656 -54.39 -30.75 -9.06
N PRO A 657 -53.78 -31.95 -8.98
CA PRO A 657 -52.39 -32.23 -9.39
C PRO A 657 -52.28 -33.04 -10.70
N LEU A 658 -51.13 -32.97 -11.42
CA LEU A 658 -50.76 -33.82 -12.59
C LEU A 658 -49.23 -34.04 -12.57
N GLN A 659 -48.70 -35.24 -12.28
CA GLN A 659 -48.42 -36.42 -13.13
C GLN A 659 -47.38 -36.25 -14.26
N GLN A 660 -46.33 -37.09 -14.21
CA GLN A 660 -45.45 -37.50 -15.32
C GLN A 660 -46.22 -38.40 -16.32
N PRO A 661 -45.70 -38.76 -17.54
CA PRO A 661 -44.72 -39.85 -17.67
C PRO A 661 -43.77 -39.85 -18.92
N SER A 662 -42.69 -40.63 -18.76
CA SER A 662 -41.98 -41.56 -19.68
C SER A 662 -41.77 -41.32 -21.21
N SER A 663 -40.51 -41.60 -21.59
CA SER A 663 -40.01 -42.45 -22.71
C SER A 663 -40.19 -42.02 -24.18
N SER A 664 -39.06 -41.94 -24.91
CA SER A 664 -38.85 -42.77 -26.10
C SER A 664 -37.39 -42.70 -26.60
N SER A 665 -36.81 -43.89 -26.74
CA SER A 665 -35.58 -44.24 -27.44
C SER A 665 -35.90 -44.60 -28.89
N GLY A 666 -35.04 -44.26 -29.85
CA GLY A 666 -35.14 -44.81 -31.22
C GLY A 666 -34.15 -44.20 -32.23
N PRO A 667 -33.36 -45.01 -32.96
CA PRO A 667 -32.26 -44.54 -33.83
C PRO A 667 -32.66 -44.46 -35.31
N SER A 668 -31.89 -43.73 -36.12
CA SER A 668 -31.91 -43.91 -37.58
C SER A 668 -30.62 -43.44 -38.25
N GLN A 669 -29.97 -44.42 -38.90
CA GLN A 669 -29.03 -44.23 -40.01
C GLN A 669 -29.75 -43.63 -41.22
N GLN A 670 -29.05 -42.81 -42.02
CA GLN A 670 -28.91 -42.98 -43.49
C GLN A 670 -28.18 -41.77 -44.13
N SER A 671 -27.07 -42.05 -44.81
CA SER A 671 -26.53 -41.30 -45.98
C SER A 671 -27.47 -41.54 -47.20
N PRO A 672 -27.32 -40.95 -48.43
CA PRO A 672 -26.13 -40.36 -49.07
C PRO A 672 -26.38 -39.15 -50.04
N SER A 673 -25.32 -38.77 -50.77
CA SER A 673 -25.32 -38.00 -52.04
C SER A 673 -25.64 -36.51 -51.94
N SER A 674 -25.21 -35.59 -52.80
CA SER A 674 -24.15 -35.45 -53.81
C SER A 674 -24.35 -34.03 -54.37
N SER A 675 -23.28 -33.37 -54.81
CA SER A 675 -23.22 -32.42 -55.93
C SER A 675 -22.30 -31.25 -55.61
N GLY A 676 -21.27 -31.11 -56.42
CA GLY A 676 -20.25 -30.08 -56.28
C GLY A 676 -20.63 -28.77 -56.94
N ARG A 677 -19.82 -27.73 -56.69
CA ARG A 677 -19.49 -26.73 -57.71
C ARG A 677 -18.28 -25.87 -57.35
N LEU A 678 -17.31 -25.93 -58.27
CA LEU A 678 -16.43 -24.88 -58.79
C LEU A 678 -15.58 -23.99 -57.85
N THR A 679 -14.27 -24.22 -57.97
CA THR A 679 -13.21 -23.24 -58.32
C THR A 679 -13.22 -21.85 -57.67
N ARG A 680 -12.17 -21.56 -56.90
CA ARG A 680 -11.34 -20.35 -57.14
C ARG A 680 -9.94 -20.52 -56.56
N THR A 681 -8.99 -20.78 -57.45
CA THR A 681 -7.56 -20.55 -57.23
C THR A 681 -7.29 -19.06 -57.23
N THR A 682 -6.78 -18.52 -56.12
CA THR A 682 -6.17 -17.19 -56.09
C THR A 682 -4.70 -17.34 -55.77
N ALA A 683 -3.88 -17.22 -56.81
CA ALA A 683 -2.47 -16.96 -56.73
C ALA A 683 -2.24 -15.54 -56.18
N ALA A 684 -1.35 -15.39 -55.22
CA ALA A 684 -0.82 -14.09 -54.83
C ALA A 684 0.65 -14.20 -54.36
N ARG A 685 1.54 -14.08 -55.35
CA ARG A 685 2.65 -13.13 -55.36
C ARG A 685 3.67 -13.22 -54.21
N GLN A 686 4.67 -14.08 -54.42
CA GLN A 686 6.03 -13.85 -53.91
C GLN A 686 6.53 -12.48 -54.37
N ARG A 687 6.95 -11.63 -53.43
CA ARG A 687 7.86 -10.51 -53.69
C ARG A 687 9.21 -10.87 -53.09
N HIS A 688 10.16 -11.18 -53.97
CA HIS A 688 11.58 -10.98 -53.72
C HIS A 688 11.83 -9.49 -53.55
N SER A 689 12.44 -9.10 -52.43
CA SER A 689 13.20 -7.85 -52.33
C SER A 689 14.65 -8.22 -52.16
N GLY A 690 15.43 -7.88 -53.18
CA GLY A 690 16.84 -8.17 -53.31
C GLY A 690 17.72 -7.42 -52.32
N SER A 691 18.82 -8.09 -52.02
CA SER A 691 20.10 -7.54 -51.61
C SER A 691 20.51 -6.36 -52.50
N ALA A 692 20.86 -5.24 -51.87
CA ALA A 692 21.76 -4.25 -52.44
C ALA A 692 22.89 -4.01 -51.42
N ASN A 693 24.09 -4.38 -51.83
CA ASN A 693 25.36 -3.88 -51.33
C ASN A 693 25.38 -2.36 -51.40
N GLU A 694 25.95 -1.70 -50.39
CA GLU A 694 26.86 -0.57 -50.57
C GLU A 694 27.54 -0.23 -49.22
N HIS A 695 28.89 -0.26 -49.26
CA HIS A 695 29.93 0.28 -48.38
C HIS A 695 29.89 0.11 -46.85
#